data_AF-A0AAU5HFQ6-F1
#
_entry.id   AF-A0AAU5HFQ6-F1
#
_cell.length_a   1.000
_cell.length_b   1.000
_cell.length_c   1.000
_cell.angle_alpha   90.00
_cell.angle_beta   90.00
_cell.angle_gamma   90.00
#
_symmetry.space_group_name_H-M   'P 1'
#
loop_
_entity.id
_entity.type
_entity.pdbx_description
1 polymer ?
#
loop_
_entity_poly.entity_id
_entity_poly.type
_entity_poly.pdbx_seq_one_letter_code
_entity_poly.pdbx_strand_id
1 'polypeptide(L)'
;MRLVRTALLAAVVLVMQPVAAAAMNPAVAAGQSDGSTTPASLSAEAAASQKAAADGSPVEVTADRTEYETTYANPDGTTFTQDQSTVPVRVRQSDGSWTEPDATLAVRAGGSVGPKAAVVDLAFSGGGEGSGLVDITRSGKSLRLGWPGTLPKPTLDGANAVYADVLPGVDLRMTATTEGFRELLIVKTPEAAADPMLKKVAFSLQSDGLTVAPTSGGGMTAVDDDARPVFAAPPALMWDSQGDTATAGAVTQLERTAAVTSTVSPSPSATTDPSTGTKDDGTAGPGDGDASAVLPVQVSSDSLTVVPDATLLGNTDSGAFPVYIDPSVGLDQTAHTYLRSDGVSDFNWSNGSNNEGKGTGHCSSWNGYYCGPGYTERLYFQFSPSGLAGKKVLSATFRATESWSFTCDPRWVDLERTSNISSSTTWATRPNNLGTMASHDVAAGRSSLCDPSQPPAPIEFTGSSLTTTVGNFAAGKFSRLTLLVKARDETDTSAWKRFRDDAVLSVTYVGLPAVPTKAGIVQSGGVTCENDSTTPDVIGSPTPSLTARVWTTTGGGSGASLRAHFYIQQQSSAGTWSVATEPVRPTSGYVGNGVVLTYPSPIALTEGTLYRFAVFSRSYYDSGDSYLESHSTVTTQDWCYFKVDTTGPKEPTVTFASGSPYSVCTANACTPGGGPGVQGQFAFSPASGDTNAAYEYKLASSTAWSKPVSGNTPTAGITPQVAGTQQLQVKAEDSAGRWGPAAIVKFNVAEGKPAIGRWHFDDAAPGSGATTATDTATEGTRHAATLYTTGSGWSSLARRGDGDRSLWLNDTSDATRHSGYAATAAPVVNTQSSFTVSAWAYVADTSDYPTVLSETGSDGSGFALYYSPGAQRWVFLWNWYEGGVRKYLGANADAAGVPLKTWTHLTGVYNSTARTLSLYVNGRLQGSPVALPITSDATASDGTLQFGRANFSVGTPSYVNYWRGRIDEVAVWQRDLTQEENGIATEDRLLDSDGKASTELMGAWNPDGATGTTLADSTSGYGRTLTLSGGASLDGEGIVLNGTDGAATAPGPVLDDTASFTATTLVDVDSDALLTKAAGYKAQVVGQRGADGSAWGFWYQLNRFDTDQDTGAKIPVGKWYFGRLNSDNSFTGVVSDENVELGSPVRMTGTYDAPSGTIHFYLGPDENDADTTHSYTAVAGSDDFAAGEGYVGGAWAHYLPGKITDIRLWAGAMADQQQIIDTVGD
;
A
#
# COMPACT_ATOMS: atom_id res chain seq x y z
N MET A 1 8.49 -7.88 57.64
CA MET A 1 8.68 -8.03 59.10
C MET A 1 10.02 -7.37 59.47
N ARG A 2 9.97 -6.20 60.16
CA ARG A 2 11.00 -5.43 60.93
C ARG A 2 12.50 -5.56 60.57
N LEU A 3 13.39 -4.56 60.45
CA LEU A 3 13.53 -3.10 60.71
C LEU A 3 14.84 -2.69 59.93
N VAL A 4 14.97 -1.62 59.13
CA VAL A 4 15.08 -0.15 59.39
C VAL A 4 16.40 0.35 60.02
N ARG A 5 17.13 1.19 59.23
CA ARG A 5 17.86 2.47 59.52
C ARG A 5 19.38 2.53 59.86
N THR A 6 20.20 3.13 58.95
CA THR A 6 20.83 4.52 58.92
C THR A 6 22.24 4.60 59.56
N ALA A 7 23.22 5.46 59.21
CA ALA A 7 23.41 6.68 58.38
C ALA A 7 24.95 6.92 58.24
N LEU A 8 25.52 7.28 57.07
CA LEU A 8 25.86 8.60 56.49
C LEU A 8 27.22 9.27 56.90
N LEU A 9 27.93 9.79 55.87
CA LEU A 9 28.78 11.01 55.75
C LEU A 9 30.34 10.99 55.66
N ALA A 10 30.80 11.51 54.50
CA ALA A 10 31.88 12.50 54.19
C ALA A 10 33.39 12.11 54.25
N ALA A 11 34.14 12.14 53.14
CA ALA A 11 34.83 13.27 52.44
C ALA A 11 36.26 13.51 53.03
N VAL A 12 37.37 13.86 52.34
CA VAL A 12 37.68 14.39 51.00
C VAL A 12 39.23 14.48 50.85
N VAL A 13 39.77 14.34 49.61
CA VAL A 13 40.90 15.12 49.02
C VAL A 13 42.42 14.75 49.07
N LEU A 14 43.01 14.88 47.86
CA LEU A 14 44.35 15.35 47.38
C LEU A 14 45.58 14.42 47.20
N VAL A 15 45.87 14.19 45.92
CA VAL A 15 47.10 14.52 45.12
C VAL A 15 48.43 13.80 45.38
N MET A 16 48.88 13.25 44.25
CA MET A 16 50.12 12.56 43.91
C MET A 16 51.17 13.57 43.39
N GLN A 17 52.47 13.45 43.71
CA GLN A 17 53.63 13.13 42.82
C GLN A 17 54.91 13.85 43.33
N PRO A 18 56.15 13.63 42.81
CA PRO A 18 56.82 12.41 42.29
C PRO A 18 58.26 12.24 42.86
N VAL A 19 58.89 11.06 42.69
CA VAL A 19 60.37 10.94 42.64
C VAL A 19 60.77 9.91 41.57
N ALA A 20 61.73 10.32 40.73
CA ALA A 20 62.26 9.68 39.54
C ALA A 20 63.19 8.48 39.81
N ALA A 21 63.29 7.54 38.85
CA ALA A 21 64.48 7.39 37.98
C ALA A 21 64.55 6.01 37.26
N ALA A 22 64.93 6.10 35.98
CA ALA A 22 65.77 5.18 35.19
C ALA A 22 65.23 3.83 34.65
N ALA A 23 64.82 3.90 33.37
CA ALA A 23 65.30 3.13 32.21
C ALA A 23 65.44 1.59 32.28
N MET A 24 64.66 0.89 31.43
CA MET A 24 65.13 0.00 30.34
C MET A 24 63.91 -0.58 29.57
N ASN A 25 63.96 -0.53 28.23
CA ASN A 25 62.99 -1.18 27.32
C ASN A 25 62.94 -2.71 27.55
N PRO A 26 61.77 -3.33 27.36
CA PRO A 26 61.62 -4.21 26.20
C PRO A 26 60.25 -4.09 25.50
N ALA A 27 60.20 -4.64 24.29
CA ALA A 27 59.07 -4.72 23.37
C ALA A 27 57.73 -5.06 24.04
N VAL A 28 56.67 -4.34 23.63
CA VAL A 28 55.29 -4.63 24.02
C VAL A 28 54.49 -4.98 22.76
N ALA A 29 53.95 -6.20 22.77
CA ALA A 29 52.90 -6.66 21.89
C ALA A 29 51.72 -5.67 21.95
N ALA A 30 51.36 -5.09 20.80
CA ALA A 30 50.14 -4.30 20.68
C ALA A 30 48.94 -5.25 20.79
N GLY A 31 48.34 -5.29 21.98
CA GLY A 31 47.02 -5.87 22.17
C GLY A 31 46.01 -5.09 21.33
N GLN A 32 45.22 -5.83 20.56
CA GLN A 32 43.98 -5.34 19.96
C GLN A 32 43.09 -4.82 21.10
N SER A 33 42.75 -3.54 21.03
CA SER A 33 41.64 -2.99 21.80
C SER A 33 40.37 -3.31 21.02
N ASP A 34 39.46 -4.02 21.67
CA ASP A 34 38.06 -4.09 21.25
C ASP A 34 37.52 -2.64 21.24
N GLY A 35 37.43 -2.06 20.06
CA GLY A 35 36.69 -0.83 19.85
C GLY A 35 35.22 -1.14 20.11
N SER A 36 34.74 -0.83 21.32
CA SER A 36 33.31 -0.85 21.61
C SER A 36 32.64 0.25 20.76
N THR A 37 32.14 -0.14 19.59
CA THR A 37 31.00 0.53 19.00
C THR A 37 29.87 0.43 20.01
N THR A 38 29.31 1.58 20.42
CA THR A 38 28.08 1.62 21.20
C THR A 38 27.06 0.71 20.50
N PRO A 39 26.52 -0.33 21.16
CA PRO A 39 25.53 -1.19 20.52
C PRO A 39 24.36 -0.32 20.06
N ALA A 40 23.98 -0.43 18.79
CA ALA A 40 22.74 0.16 18.31
C ALA A 40 21.61 -0.31 19.24
N SER A 41 20.71 0.60 19.62
CA SER A 41 19.52 0.23 20.38
C SER A 41 18.75 -0.84 19.62
N LEU A 42 18.48 -1.96 20.26
CA LEU A 42 17.68 -3.04 19.68
C LEU A 42 16.31 -2.51 19.25
N SER A 43 15.75 -3.05 18.17
CA SER A 43 14.35 -2.80 17.84
C SER A 43 13.43 -3.38 18.93
N ALA A 44 12.18 -2.93 18.97
CA ALA A 44 11.21 -3.40 19.96
C ALA A 44 11.02 -4.93 19.91
N GLU A 45 10.87 -5.49 18.70
CA GLU A 45 10.77 -6.94 18.50
C GLU A 45 12.05 -7.68 18.91
N ALA A 46 13.24 -7.17 18.57
CA ALA A 46 14.51 -7.79 18.96
C ALA A 46 14.71 -7.78 20.49
N ALA A 47 14.31 -6.71 21.16
CA ALA A 47 14.33 -6.61 22.61
C ALA A 47 13.32 -7.59 23.25
N ALA A 48 12.11 -7.71 22.68
CA ALA A 48 11.09 -8.64 23.13
C ALA A 48 11.54 -10.10 22.96
N SER A 49 12.12 -10.47 21.81
CA SER A 49 12.66 -11.81 21.55
C SER A 49 13.77 -12.20 22.52
N GLN A 50 14.74 -11.31 22.77
CA GLN A 50 15.80 -11.57 23.76
C GLN A 50 15.22 -11.78 25.16
N LYS A 51 14.20 -11.00 25.54
CA LYS A 51 13.54 -11.14 26.82
C LYS A 51 12.72 -12.43 26.91
N ALA A 52 11.97 -12.78 25.87
CA ALA A 52 11.16 -14.00 25.83
C ALA A 52 12.03 -15.25 25.97
N ALA A 53 13.18 -15.29 25.27
CA ALA A 53 14.16 -16.35 25.40
C ALA A 53 14.80 -16.42 26.80
N ALA A 54 15.04 -15.28 27.44
CA ALA A 54 15.60 -15.22 28.79
C ALA A 54 14.60 -15.64 29.88
N ASP A 55 13.34 -15.21 29.75
CA ASP A 55 12.28 -15.47 30.73
C ASP A 55 11.61 -16.84 30.52
N GLY A 56 11.73 -17.43 29.32
CA GLY A 56 11.09 -18.69 28.95
C GLY A 56 9.57 -18.56 28.75
N SER A 57 9.07 -17.34 28.50
CA SER A 57 7.66 -17.02 28.33
C SER A 57 7.45 -15.98 27.22
N PRO A 58 6.31 -15.97 26.51
CA PRO A 58 6.04 -14.97 25.48
C PRO A 58 6.13 -13.54 26.00
N VAL A 59 6.66 -12.62 25.20
CA VAL A 59 6.77 -11.18 25.53
C VAL A 59 6.12 -10.37 24.42
N GLU A 60 5.18 -9.50 24.79
CA GLU A 60 4.50 -8.64 23.83
C GLU A 60 5.45 -7.61 23.20
N VAL A 61 5.33 -7.45 21.88
CA VAL A 61 5.96 -6.38 21.11
C VAL A 61 5.00 -5.18 21.09
N THR A 62 5.10 -4.32 22.10
CA THR A 62 4.15 -3.20 22.27
C THR A 62 4.18 -2.16 21.14
N ALA A 63 5.24 -2.15 20.30
CA ALA A 63 5.36 -1.25 19.17
C ALA A 63 4.44 -1.63 17.99
N ASP A 64 4.09 -2.91 17.89
CA ASP A 64 3.24 -3.45 16.81
C ASP A 64 1.76 -3.51 17.23
N ARG A 65 1.46 -2.97 18.42
CA ARG A 65 0.13 -3.03 19.01
C ARG A 65 -0.85 -2.15 18.23
N THR A 66 -1.95 -2.75 17.79
CA THR A 66 -3.10 -2.05 17.20
C THR A 66 -4.37 -2.29 18.01
N GLU A 67 -5.49 -1.69 17.58
CA GLU A 67 -6.83 -1.93 18.11
C GLU A 67 -7.27 -3.41 18.00
N TYR A 68 -6.79 -4.12 16.97
CA TYR A 68 -7.20 -5.50 16.64
C TYR A 68 -6.09 -6.55 16.79
N GLU A 69 -4.82 -6.12 16.85
CA GLU A 69 -3.68 -7.01 16.74
C GLU A 69 -2.73 -6.94 17.93
N THR A 70 -2.19 -8.09 18.31
CA THR A 70 -1.13 -8.20 19.33
C THR A 70 -0.05 -9.15 18.86
N THR A 71 1.20 -8.68 18.85
CA THR A 71 2.36 -9.49 18.48
C THR A 71 3.14 -9.88 19.73
N TYR A 72 3.51 -11.16 19.83
CA TYR A 72 4.36 -11.70 20.88
C TYR A 72 5.63 -12.27 20.28
N ALA A 73 6.77 -12.02 20.92
CA ALA A 73 7.98 -12.79 20.70
C ALA A 73 7.93 -14.07 21.54
N ASN A 74 8.23 -15.21 20.92
CA ASN A 74 8.08 -16.52 21.57
C ASN A 74 9.29 -16.93 22.41
N PRO A 75 9.13 -17.87 23.36
CA PRO A 75 10.21 -18.34 24.23
C PRO A 75 11.41 -18.97 23.50
N ASP A 76 11.26 -19.36 22.23
CA ASP A 76 12.35 -19.88 21.41
C ASP A 76 13.34 -18.78 20.97
N GLY A 77 12.97 -17.51 21.13
CA GLY A 77 13.74 -16.34 20.71
C GLY A 77 13.80 -16.11 19.20
N THR A 78 13.20 -16.98 18.39
CA THR A 78 13.32 -16.97 16.93
C THR A 78 12.00 -16.73 16.21
N THR A 79 10.87 -17.08 16.82
CA THR A 79 9.54 -16.94 16.22
C THR A 79 8.70 -15.88 16.92
N PHE A 80 7.66 -15.43 16.22
CA PHE A 80 6.66 -14.51 16.73
C PHE A 80 5.27 -15.09 16.53
N THR A 81 4.33 -14.67 17.37
CA THR A 81 2.91 -15.01 17.23
C THR A 81 2.10 -13.72 17.19
N GLN A 82 1.33 -13.53 16.12
CA GLN A 82 0.39 -12.43 15.98
C GLN A 82 -1.04 -12.96 16.20
N ASP A 83 -1.75 -12.35 17.13
CA ASP A 83 -3.17 -12.56 17.35
C ASP A 83 -3.94 -11.42 16.66
N GLN A 84 -4.75 -11.74 15.66
CA GLN A 84 -5.63 -10.81 14.96
C GLN A 84 -7.08 -11.11 15.35
N SER A 85 -7.78 -10.10 15.88
CA SER A 85 -9.17 -10.20 16.34
C SER A 85 -10.15 -9.65 15.31
N THR A 86 -11.35 -10.24 15.19
CA THR A 86 -12.44 -9.70 14.35
C THR A 86 -13.14 -8.49 14.95
N VAL A 87 -12.94 -8.25 16.25
CA VAL A 87 -13.45 -7.09 16.99
C VAL A 87 -12.31 -6.36 17.72
N PRO A 88 -12.43 -5.05 18.02
CA PRO A 88 -11.40 -4.33 18.75
C PRO A 88 -11.21 -4.92 20.14
N VAL A 89 -9.96 -5.15 20.53
CA VAL A 89 -9.60 -5.61 21.89
C VAL A 89 -9.07 -4.47 22.77
N ARG A 90 -8.83 -3.30 22.16
CA ARG A 90 -8.32 -2.08 22.81
C ARG A 90 -8.57 -0.84 21.95
N VAL A 91 -8.56 0.33 22.58
CA VAL A 91 -8.75 1.64 21.93
C VAL A 91 -7.59 2.57 22.28
N ARG A 92 -7.03 3.22 21.26
CA ARG A 92 -5.98 4.24 21.42
C ARG A 92 -6.57 5.58 21.80
N GLN A 93 -6.08 6.16 22.88
CA GLN A 93 -6.49 7.48 23.38
C GLN A 93 -5.66 8.59 22.73
N SER A 94 -6.15 9.84 22.82
CA SER A 94 -5.47 11.02 22.25
C SER A 94 -4.11 11.32 22.88
N ASP A 95 -3.86 10.87 24.11
CA ASP A 95 -2.57 10.94 24.80
C ASP A 95 -1.59 9.80 24.43
N GLY A 96 -2.02 8.90 23.53
CA GLY A 96 -1.25 7.74 23.08
C GLY A 96 -1.35 6.50 23.98
N SER A 97 -2.12 6.56 25.08
CA SER A 97 -2.39 5.40 25.93
C SER A 97 -3.43 4.44 25.31
N TRP A 98 -3.50 3.22 25.85
CA TRP A 98 -4.46 2.20 25.43
C TRP A 98 -5.42 1.88 26.57
N THR A 99 -6.71 1.71 26.26
CA THR A 99 -7.75 1.28 27.22
C THR A 99 -8.60 0.17 26.62
N GLU A 100 -9.34 -0.55 27.45
CA GLU A 100 -10.36 -1.49 27.00
C GLU A 100 -11.47 -0.75 26.23
N PRO A 101 -12.03 -1.35 25.16
CA PRO A 101 -13.15 -0.77 24.44
C PRO A 101 -14.37 -0.63 25.35
N ASP A 102 -15.02 0.54 25.34
CA ASP A 102 -16.19 0.85 26.18
C ASP A 102 -17.16 1.73 25.40
N ALA A 103 -18.18 1.10 24.82
CA ALA A 103 -19.24 1.77 24.08
C ALA A 103 -20.23 2.54 24.98
N THR A 104 -20.09 2.49 26.32
CA THR A 104 -20.98 3.22 27.23
C THR A 104 -20.91 4.72 26.96
N LEU A 105 -22.07 5.33 26.76
CA LEU A 105 -22.18 6.74 26.41
C LEU A 105 -21.94 7.65 27.62
N ALA A 106 -21.24 8.75 27.38
CA ALA A 106 -21.03 9.83 28.32
C ALA A 106 -21.22 11.19 27.64
N VAL A 107 -21.68 12.18 28.41
CA VAL A 107 -21.79 13.57 27.94
C VAL A 107 -20.40 14.21 27.92
N ARG A 108 -20.00 14.74 26.76
CA ARG A 108 -18.72 15.41 26.54
C ARG A 108 -18.80 16.92 26.87
N ALA A 109 -17.64 17.54 27.02
CA ALA A 109 -17.53 19.00 27.15
C ALA A 109 -18.06 19.66 25.86
N GLY A 110 -19.16 20.41 25.96
CA GLY A 110 -19.87 20.96 24.79
C GLY A 110 -21.28 20.39 24.58
N GLY A 111 -21.66 19.34 25.32
CA GLY A 111 -23.03 18.83 25.36
C GLY A 111 -23.34 17.70 24.38
N SER A 112 -22.42 17.34 23.48
CA SER A 112 -22.52 16.11 22.69
C SER A 112 -22.36 14.87 23.57
N VAL A 113 -22.81 13.72 23.05
CA VAL A 113 -22.75 12.43 23.74
C VAL A 113 -21.89 11.49 22.92
N GLY A 114 -20.97 10.75 23.52
CA GLY A 114 -20.18 9.77 22.78
C GLY A 114 -19.72 8.62 23.67
N PRO A 115 -19.24 7.50 23.09
CA PRO A 115 -18.70 6.39 23.85
C PRO A 115 -17.48 6.82 24.64
N LYS A 116 -17.24 6.16 25.78
CA LYS A 116 -16.05 6.40 26.62
C LYS A 116 -14.77 5.95 25.93
N ALA A 117 -14.80 4.87 25.16
CA ALA A 117 -13.68 4.39 24.37
C ALA A 117 -14.17 3.63 23.13
N ALA A 118 -13.95 4.20 21.94
CA ALA A 118 -14.23 3.58 20.64
C ALA A 118 -13.08 3.86 19.66
N VAL A 119 -12.92 2.98 18.67
CA VAL A 119 -11.90 3.05 17.60
C VAL A 119 -12.17 4.22 16.65
N VAL A 120 -13.45 4.57 16.49
CA VAL A 120 -13.91 5.76 15.76
C VAL A 120 -14.20 6.90 16.72
N ASP A 121 -13.93 8.14 16.31
CA ASP A 121 -14.45 9.28 17.06
C ASP A 121 -15.93 9.47 16.70
N LEU A 122 -16.79 9.05 17.62
CA LEU A 122 -18.25 9.07 17.48
C LEU A 122 -18.87 10.10 18.42
N ALA A 123 -19.72 10.98 17.90
CA ALA A 123 -20.48 11.93 18.68
C ALA A 123 -21.95 11.98 18.22
N PHE A 124 -22.86 11.68 19.15
CA PHE A 124 -24.30 11.90 19.03
C PHE A 124 -24.71 13.29 19.55
N SER A 125 -25.84 13.78 19.06
CA SER A 125 -26.44 15.06 19.46
C SER A 125 -26.80 15.10 20.95
N GLY A 126 -26.57 16.24 21.60
CA GLY A 126 -27.12 16.53 22.94
C GLY A 126 -28.61 16.90 22.96
N GLY A 127 -29.26 16.91 21.79
CA GLY A 127 -30.57 17.54 21.56
C GLY A 127 -30.43 18.98 21.00
N GLY A 128 -31.53 19.57 20.54
CA GLY A 128 -31.55 20.89 19.90
C GLY A 128 -31.89 20.82 18.41
N GLU A 129 -31.12 21.51 17.57
CA GLU A 129 -31.25 21.40 16.11
C GLU A 129 -30.83 20.00 15.65
N GLY A 130 -31.65 19.35 14.81
CA GLY A 130 -31.41 17.98 14.36
C GLY A 130 -30.29 17.82 13.33
N SER A 131 -29.73 18.91 12.80
CA SER A 131 -28.73 18.92 11.72
C SER A 131 -27.41 18.20 12.05
N GLY A 132 -27.12 17.95 13.33
CA GLY A 132 -25.99 17.14 13.78
C GLY A 132 -26.45 16.00 14.68
N LEU A 133 -27.18 15.03 14.13
CA LEU A 133 -27.63 13.83 14.86
C LEU A 133 -26.44 12.97 15.28
N VAL A 134 -25.55 12.68 14.34
CA VAL A 134 -24.33 11.89 14.56
C VAL A 134 -23.19 12.38 13.67
N ASP A 135 -21.99 12.38 14.23
CA ASP A 135 -20.72 12.63 13.57
C ASP A 135 -19.80 11.43 13.83
N ILE A 136 -19.26 10.82 12.78
CA ILE A 136 -18.29 9.73 12.85
C ILE A 136 -17.04 10.11 12.07
N THR A 137 -15.88 10.02 12.71
CA THR A 137 -14.58 10.38 12.13
C THR A 137 -13.56 9.25 12.32
N ARG A 138 -12.78 8.97 11.27
CA ARG A 138 -11.61 8.07 11.28
C ARG A 138 -10.52 8.67 10.40
N SER A 139 -9.29 8.73 10.92
CA SER A 139 -8.13 9.23 10.17
C SER A 139 -8.32 10.62 9.52
N GLY A 140 -9.12 11.50 10.15
CA GLY A 140 -9.41 12.84 9.63
C GLY A 140 -10.49 12.91 8.54
N LYS A 141 -11.04 11.77 8.10
CA LYS A 141 -12.19 11.68 7.19
C LYS A 141 -13.47 11.55 8.01
N SER A 142 -14.52 12.28 7.66
CA SER A 142 -15.74 12.35 8.49
C SER A 142 -17.04 12.22 7.70
N LEU A 143 -18.03 11.62 8.35
CA LEU A 143 -19.40 11.46 7.88
C LEU A 143 -20.34 12.00 8.96
N ARG A 144 -21.26 12.91 8.59
CA ARG A 144 -22.26 13.47 9.50
C ARG A 144 -23.66 13.21 8.95
N LEU A 145 -24.53 12.68 9.81
CA LEU A 145 -25.97 12.56 9.55
C LEU A 145 -26.76 13.54 10.42
N GLY A 146 -27.87 14.04 9.88
CA GLY A 146 -28.79 14.94 10.58
C GLY A 146 -30.24 14.45 10.53
N TRP A 147 -30.96 14.62 11.62
CA TRP A 147 -32.38 14.36 11.76
C TRP A 147 -33.21 15.52 11.18
N PRO A 148 -34.27 15.24 10.38
CA PRO A 148 -35.18 16.26 9.86
C PRO A 148 -36.08 16.80 10.98
N GLY A 149 -35.61 17.81 11.72
CA GLY A 149 -36.40 18.50 12.74
C GLY A 149 -35.57 18.90 13.96
N THR A 150 -36.24 18.96 15.11
CA THR A 150 -35.58 19.19 16.41
C THR A 150 -35.43 17.89 17.17
N LEU A 151 -34.27 17.68 17.79
CA LEU A 151 -34.04 16.53 18.65
C LEU A 151 -34.32 16.90 20.11
N PRO A 152 -35.07 16.06 20.86
CA PRO A 152 -35.18 16.20 22.30
C PRO A 152 -33.83 15.91 22.97
N LYS A 153 -33.72 16.20 24.26
CA LYS A 153 -32.52 15.79 25.02
C LYS A 153 -32.53 14.27 25.19
N PRO A 154 -31.46 13.54 24.85
CA PRO A 154 -31.45 12.09 24.98
C PRO A 154 -31.38 11.62 26.44
N THR A 155 -31.98 10.46 26.70
CA THR A 155 -31.73 9.68 27.92
C THR A 155 -30.68 8.62 27.61
N LEU A 156 -29.67 8.49 28.47
CA LEU A 156 -28.57 7.55 28.25
C LEU A 156 -28.76 6.29 29.08
N ASP A 157 -28.63 5.12 28.44
CA ASP A 157 -28.63 3.81 29.08
C ASP A 157 -27.56 2.92 28.44
N GLY A 158 -26.46 2.69 29.15
CA GLY A 158 -25.31 1.97 28.60
C GLY A 158 -24.78 2.64 27.33
N ALA A 159 -24.78 1.90 26.22
CA ALA A 159 -24.37 2.38 24.90
C ALA A 159 -25.48 3.12 24.12
N ASN A 160 -26.66 3.29 24.70
CA ASN A 160 -27.86 3.80 24.02
C ASN A 160 -28.14 5.26 24.40
N ALA A 161 -28.41 6.09 23.40
CA ALA A 161 -29.00 7.42 23.53
C ALA A 161 -30.43 7.39 22.97
N VAL A 162 -31.43 7.48 23.85
CA VAL A 162 -32.85 7.45 23.49
C VAL A 162 -33.41 8.87 23.44
N TYR A 163 -33.78 9.30 22.24
CA TYR A 163 -34.50 10.52 21.95
C TYR A 163 -36.01 10.20 21.93
N ALA A 164 -36.67 10.45 23.05
CA ALA A 164 -38.09 10.11 23.21
C ALA A 164 -38.99 11.07 22.44
N ASP A 165 -40.01 10.53 21.76
CA ASP A 165 -40.99 11.30 20.99
C ASP A 165 -40.35 12.27 19.97
N VAL A 166 -39.37 11.80 19.20
CA VAL A 166 -38.83 12.56 18.04
C VAL A 166 -39.91 12.85 17.01
N LEU A 167 -40.90 11.96 16.92
CA LEU A 167 -42.23 12.18 16.37
C LEU A 167 -43.23 11.71 17.43
N PRO A 168 -44.49 12.18 17.42
CA PRO A 168 -45.50 11.73 18.37
C PRO A 168 -45.63 10.19 18.38
N GLY A 169 -45.24 9.52 19.47
CA GLY A 169 -45.29 8.06 19.60
C GLY A 169 -44.16 7.29 18.90
N VAL A 170 -43.12 7.98 18.44
CA VAL A 170 -41.91 7.38 17.83
C VAL A 170 -40.67 7.83 18.60
N ASP A 171 -39.89 6.88 19.09
CA ASP A 171 -38.58 7.16 19.68
C ASP A 171 -37.47 6.90 18.65
N LEU A 172 -36.38 7.66 18.77
CA LEU A 172 -35.13 7.40 18.06
C LEU A 172 -34.09 6.93 19.07
N ARG A 173 -33.54 5.74 18.88
CA ARG A 173 -32.47 5.17 19.71
C ARG A 173 -31.20 5.10 18.89
N MET A 174 -30.19 5.88 19.30
CA MET A 174 -28.84 5.79 18.76
C MET A 174 -28.01 4.89 19.66
N THR A 175 -27.47 3.80 19.12
CA THR A 175 -26.63 2.85 19.86
C THR A 175 -25.19 3.00 19.39
N ALA A 176 -24.28 3.37 20.29
CA ALA A 176 -22.86 3.38 19.98
C ALA A 176 -22.32 1.95 19.98
N THR A 177 -21.40 1.68 19.06
CA THR A 177 -20.50 0.53 19.11
C THR A 177 -19.06 1.03 19.24
N THR A 178 -18.12 0.12 19.40
CA THR A 178 -16.69 0.47 19.41
C THR A 178 -16.17 0.86 18.03
N GLU A 179 -16.94 0.63 16.97
CA GLU A 179 -16.52 0.78 15.56
C GLU A 179 -17.49 1.63 14.73
N GLY A 180 -18.55 2.17 15.32
CA GLY A 180 -19.61 2.87 14.59
C GLY A 180 -20.87 3.02 15.41
N PHE A 181 -22.03 3.07 14.77
CA PHE A 181 -23.31 3.20 15.45
C PHE A 181 -24.45 2.44 14.75
N ARG A 182 -25.50 2.16 15.52
CA ARG A 182 -26.77 1.66 15.01
C ARG A 182 -27.85 2.69 15.30
N GLU A 183 -28.71 2.95 14.32
CA GLU A 183 -29.84 3.85 14.48
C GLU A 183 -31.11 3.03 14.49
N LEU A 184 -31.99 3.23 15.48
CA LEU A 184 -33.24 2.49 15.58
C LEU A 184 -34.42 3.42 15.84
N LEU A 185 -35.38 3.46 14.91
CA LEU A 185 -36.69 4.08 15.12
C LEU A 185 -37.66 3.06 15.71
N ILE A 186 -38.27 3.43 16.84
CA ILE A 186 -39.20 2.59 17.59
C ILE A 186 -40.60 3.20 17.48
N VAL A 187 -41.43 2.62 16.59
CA VAL A 187 -42.81 3.03 16.37
C VAL A 187 -43.70 2.30 17.37
N LYS A 188 -44.21 3.01 18.38
CA LYS A 188 -44.85 2.37 19.55
C LYS A 188 -46.27 1.89 19.30
N THR A 189 -47.00 2.54 18.39
CA THR A 189 -48.43 2.28 18.19
C THR A 189 -48.84 2.39 16.72
N PRO A 190 -49.98 1.79 16.33
CA PRO A 190 -50.55 1.95 14.99
C PRO A 190 -50.83 3.42 14.61
N GLU A 191 -51.19 4.28 15.57
CA GLU A 191 -51.44 5.70 15.31
C GLU A 191 -50.14 6.44 14.95
N ALA A 192 -49.03 6.11 15.63
CA ALA A 192 -47.71 6.66 15.31
C ALA A 192 -47.25 6.22 13.91
N ALA A 193 -47.55 4.98 13.52
CA ALA A 193 -47.21 4.41 12.22
C ALA A 193 -47.87 5.16 11.03
N ALA A 194 -48.94 5.92 11.27
CA ALA A 194 -49.62 6.72 10.25
C ALA A 194 -48.92 8.07 9.95
N ASP A 195 -47.86 8.44 10.68
CA ASP A 195 -47.15 9.70 10.48
C ASP A 195 -46.56 9.80 9.05
N PRO A 196 -46.79 10.89 8.31
CA PRO A 196 -46.25 11.06 6.96
C PRO A 196 -44.71 10.95 6.87
N MET A 197 -43.96 11.30 7.93
CA MET A 197 -42.50 11.20 7.95
C MET A 197 -42.01 9.75 7.97
N LEU A 198 -42.82 8.81 8.46
CA LEU A 198 -42.48 7.38 8.44
C LEU A 198 -42.71 6.72 7.07
N LYS A 199 -43.33 7.41 6.10
CA LYS A 199 -43.41 6.90 4.72
C LYS A 199 -42.08 7.02 3.97
N LYS A 200 -41.23 7.94 4.39
CA LYS A 200 -39.91 8.21 3.82
C LYS A 200 -39.08 8.96 4.86
N VAL A 201 -38.20 8.24 5.55
CA VAL A 201 -37.31 8.81 6.56
C VAL A 201 -36.03 9.27 5.85
N ALA A 202 -35.76 10.57 5.88
CA ALA A 202 -34.61 11.17 5.18
C ALA A 202 -33.69 11.90 6.15
N PHE A 203 -32.44 11.46 6.23
CA PHE A 203 -31.36 12.08 6.99
C PHE A 203 -30.58 13.02 6.08
N SER A 204 -30.20 14.20 6.57
CA SER A 204 -29.22 15.02 5.84
C SER A 204 -27.85 14.38 5.94
N LEU A 205 -27.09 14.34 4.85
CA LEU A 205 -25.76 13.76 4.76
C LEU A 205 -24.73 14.86 4.47
N GLN A 206 -23.63 14.86 5.21
CA GLN A 206 -22.43 15.64 4.92
C GLN A 206 -21.22 14.72 5.04
N SER A 207 -20.29 14.81 4.08
CA SER A 207 -19.02 14.10 4.12
C SER A 207 -17.85 15.06 3.93
N ASP A 208 -16.71 14.76 4.54
CA ASP A 208 -15.44 15.46 4.32
C ASP A 208 -14.34 14.44 3.99
N GLY A 209 -13.71 14.64 2.83
CA GLY A 209 -12.73 13.72 2.23
C GLY A 209 -13.28 12.32 1.93
N LEU A 210 -14.60 12.19 1.72
CA LEU A 210 -15.25 10.92 1.38
C LEU A 210 -16.29 11.09 0.26
N THR A 211 -16.31 10.12 -0.64
CA THR A 211 -17.37 9.91 -1.63
C THR A 211 -18.29 8.78 -1.17
N VAL A 212 -19.58 9.08 -0.99
CA VAL A 212 -20.57 8.11 -0.51
C VAL A 212 -21.43 7.58 -1.66
N ALA A 213 -21.56 6.26 -1.76
CA ALA A 213 -22.32 5.58 -2.81
C ALA A 213 -23.20 4.45 -2.23
N PRO A 214 -24.37 4.15 -2.83
CA PRO A 214 -25.19 3.00 -2.44
C PRO A 214 -24.54 1.68 -2.88
N THR A 215 -24.77 0.60 -2.14
CA THR A 215 -24.34 -0.76 -2.51
C THR A 215 -25.49 -1.58 -3.11
N SER A 216 -25.19 -2.66 -3.83
CA SER A 216 -26.23 -3.49 -4.46
C SER A 216 -27.08 -4.27 -3.47
N GLY A 217 -26.55 -4.51 -2.27
CA GLY A 217 -27.30 -5.05 -1.14
C GLY A 217 -28.35 -4.11 -0.56
N GLY A 218 -28.46 -2.88 -1.07
CA GLY A 218 -29.31 -1.84 -0.51
C GLY A 218 -28.68 -1.12 0.68
N GLY A 219 -27.36 -1.20 0.85
CA GLY A 219 -26.58 -0.47 1.85
C GLY A 219 -25.86 0.77 1.29
N MET A 220 -24.81 1.23 1.95
CA MET A 220 -23.91 2.27 1.43
C MET A 220 -22.43 1.98 1.74
N THR A 221 -21.53 2.56 0.94
CA THR A 221 -20.09 2.62 1.22
C THR A 221 -19.60 4.06 1.08
N ALA A 222 -18.65 4.47 1.91
CA ALA A 222 -17.98 5.75 1.85
C ALA A 222 -16.49 5.51 1.62
N VAL A 223 -15.97 5.97 0.49
CA VAL A 223 -14.58 5.79 0.09
C VAL A 223 -13.78 7.09 0.20
N ASP A 224 -12.49 6.98 0.46
CA ASP A 224 -11.57 8.12 0.39
C ASP A 224 -11.20 8.51 -1.05
N ASP A 225 -10.30 9.49 -1.17
CA ASP A 225 -9.88 10.07 -2.46
C ASP A 225 -9.05 9.09 -3.32
N ASP A 226 -8.47 8.04 -2.70
CA ASP A 226 -7.82 6.90 -3.37
C ASP A 226 -8.80 5.75 -3.70
N ALA A 227 -10.10 6.01 -3.52
CA ALA A 227 -11.21 5.08 -3.69
C ALA A 227 -11.15 3.86 -2.77
N ARG A 228 -10.62 4.00 -1.55
CA ARG A 228 -10.62 2.94 -0.53
C ARG A 228 -11.82 3.05 0.40
N PRO A 229 -12.49 1.94 0.74
CA PRO A 229 -13.59 1.96 1.69
C PRO A 229 -13.12 2.36 3.10
N VAL A 230 -13.81 3.35 3.70
CA VAL A 230 -13.57 3.83 5.08
C VAL A 230 -14.75 3.48 5.99
N PHE A 231 -15.98 3.71 5.54
CA PHE A 231 -17.21 3.37 6.26
C PHE A 231 -18.17 2.60 5.36
N ALA A 232 -18.93 1.68 5.92
CA ALA A 232 -19.97 0.93 5.22
C ALA A 232 -21.23 0.79 6.09
N ALA A 233 -22.37 0.62 5.43
CA ALA A 233 -23.67 0.37 6.05
C ALA A 233 -24.36 -0.79 5.34
N PRO A 234 -24.90 -1.80 6.06
CA PRO A 234 -25.82 -2.77 5.48
C PRO A 234 -27.16 -2.12 5.09
N PRO A 235 -28.03 -2.81 4.34
CA PRO A 235 -29.40 -2.38 4.18
C PRO A 235 -30.11 -2.29 5.53
N ALA A 236 -31.10 -1.40 5.62
CA ALA A 236 -31.87 -1.27 6.83
C ALA A 236 -32.81 -2.46 7.02
N LEU A 237 -33.11 -2.82 8.27
CA LEU A 237 -34.10 -3.84 8.60
C LEU A 237 -35.34 -3.21 9.24
N MET A 238 -36.49 -3.83 8.99
CA MET A 238 -37.74 -3.50 9.67
C MET A 238 -38.43 -4.75 10.16
N TRP A 239 -38.88 -4.77 11.41
CA TRP A 239 -39.57 -5.92 11.99
C TRP A 239 -40.67 -5.51 12.97
N ASP A 240 -41.64 -6.41 13.15
CA ASP A 240 -42.73 -6.29 14.12
C ASP A 240 -42.44 -7.08 15.41
N SER A 241 -43.34 -7.00 16.39
CA SER A 241 -43.19 -7.71 17.68
C SER A 241 -44.13 -8.93 17.84
N GLN A 242 -44.61 -9.53 16.74
CA GLN A 242 -45.63 -10.60 16.83
C GLN A 242 -45.13 -11.87 17.51
N GLY A 243 -43.84 -12.20 17.39
CA GLY A 243 -43.20 -13.36 18.03
C GLY A 243 -43.31 -13.34 19.56
N ASP A 244 -43.36 -12.15 20.17
CA ASP A 244 -43.49 -11.96 21.61
C ASP A 244 -44.82 -12.46 22.19
N THR A 245 -45.84 -12.64 21.37
CA THR A 245 -47.18 -13.10 21.81
C THR A 245 -47.36 -14.62 21.76
N ALA A 246 -46.50 -15.37 21.08
CA ALA A 246 -46.63 -16.81 20.87
C ALA A 246 -46.30 -17.66 22.13
N THR A 247 -45.59 -17.11 23.11
CA THR A 247 -45.10 -17.85 24.30
C THR A 247 -46.18 -18.09 25.38
N ALA A 248 -47.41 -17.58 25.22
CA ALA A 248 -48.47 -17.69 26.23
C ALA A 248 -49.26 -19.02 26.22
N GLY A 249 -48.99 -19.94 25.29
CA GLY A 249 -49.92 -21.04 24.94
C GLY A 249 -49.63 -22.48 25.45
N ALA A 250 -48.44 -22.82 25.95
CA ALA A 250 -48.09 -24.22 26.23
C ALA A 250 -48.23 -24.60 27.72
N VAL A 251 -49.43 -25.00 28.15
CA VAL A 251 -49.66 -25.66 29.45
C VAL A 251 -49.49 -27.18 29.32
N THR A 252 -48.51 -27.74 30.05
CA THR A 252 -48.33 -29.20 30.18
C THR A 252 -49.19 -29.78 31.31
N GLN A 253 -49.91 -30.84 30.96
CA GLN A 253 -50.79 -31.64 31.81
C GLN A 253 -49.96 -32.72 32.53
N LEU A 254 -49.71 -32.61 33.85
CA LEU A 254 -49.24 -33.75 34.68
C LEU A 254 -49.36 -33.48 36.20
N GLU A 255 -50.58 -33.26 36.72
CA GLU A 255 -50.88 -33.50 38.14
C GLU A 255 -52.24 -34.18 38.32
N ARG A 256 -52.23 -35.49 38.57
CA ARG A 256 -53.28 -36.21 39.30
C ARG A 256 -52.72 -37.58 39.71
N THR A 257 -52.46 -37.81 41.00
CA THR A 257 -53.37 -38.52 41.92
C THR A 257 -52.68 -38.74 43.29
N ALA A 258 -53.31 -38.16 44.33
CA ALA A 258 -53.39 -38.57 45.76
C ALA A 258 -52.13 -38.66 46.65
N ALA A 259 -52.17 -38.37 47.96
CA ALA A 259 -53.07 -37.62 48.84
C ALA A 259 -52.49 -37.70 50.28
N VAL A 260 -52.47 -36.56 50.99
CA VAL A 260 -52.64 -36.43 52.47
C VAL A 260 -51.46 -36.87 53.37
N THR A 261 -50.61 -35.94 53.83
CA THR A 261 -50.73 -35.19 55.11
C THR A 261 -49.44 -34.39 55.41
N SER A 262 -49.62 -33.15 55.88
CA SER A 262 -48.66 -32.35 56.67
C SER A 262 -47.65 -31.46 55.91
N THR A 263 -48.10 -30.22 55.65
CA THR A 263 -47.37 -28.93 55.58
C THR A 263 -46.02 -28.91 54.87
N VAL A 264 -46.08 -28.44 53.62
CA VAL A 264 -44.99 -28.24 52.66
C VAL A 264 -45.02 -26.77 52.21
N SER A 265 -43.85 -26.14 52.00
CA SER A 265 -43.62 -25.25 50.84
C SER A 265 -42.51 -25.92 50.02
N PRO A 266 -42.83 -26.54 48.86
CA PRO A 266 -41.85 -27.27 48.07
C PRO A 266 -41.31 -26.41 46.92
N SER A 267 -40.00 -26.53 46.69
CA SER A 267 -39.41 -26.42 45.36
C SER A 267 -40.01 -27.54 44.48
N PRO A 268 -40.34 -27.25 43.20
CA PRO A 268 -39.47 -27.76 42.16
C PRO A 268 -39.25 -26.76 41.02
N SER A 269 -37.97 -26.62 40.66
CA SER A 269 -37.52 -26.05 39.40
C SER A 269 -38.04 -26.87 38.22
N ALA A 270 -38.88 -26.24 37.39
CA ALA A 270 -38.86 -26.47 35.96
C ALA A 270 -37.92 -25.41 35.40
N THR A 271 -36.73 -25.81 34.93
CA THR A 271 -35.80 -24.91 34.24
C THR A 271 -36.35 -24.63 32.85
N THR A 272 -37.17 -23.60 32.74
CA THR A 272 -37.11 -22.67 31.60
C THR A 272 -35.68 -22.17 31.48
N ASP A 273 -35.27 -21.88 30.25
CA ASP A 273 -34.01 -21.20 29.93
C ASP A 273 -33.70 -20.06 30.94
N PRO A 274 -32.52 -20.02 31.58
CA PRO A 274 -32.10 -18.88 32.39
C PRO A 274 -32.13 -17.55 31.62
N SER A 275 -32.18 -17.57 30.29
CA SER A 275 -32.28 -16.38 29.45
C SER A 275 -33.69 -15.74 29.43
N THR A 276 -34.77 -16.47 29.74
CA THR A 276 -36.13 -15.89 29.73
C THR A 276 -36.45 -15.00 30.95
N GLY A 277 -35.49 -14.85 31.88
CA GLY A 277 -35.59 -13.89 32.98
C GLY A 277 -35.37 -12.42 32.58
N THR A 278 -34.83 -12.18 31.38
CA THR A 278 -34.78 -10.87 30.74
C THR A 278 -35.41 -11.04 29.37
N LYS A 279 -36.63 -10.53 29.19
CA LYS A 279 -37.18 -10.32 27.84
C LYS A 279 -36.10 -9.64 27.01
N ASP A 280 -35.71 -10.23 25.90
CA ASP A 280 -35.06 -9.47 24.84
C ASP A 280 -36.08 -8.38 24.45
N ASP A 281 -35.68 -7.11 24.47
CA ASP A 281 -36.60 -5.99 24.34
C ASP A 281 -37.02 -5.74 22.88
N GLY A 282 -36.66 -6.67 21.98
CA GLY A 282 -36.88 -6.59 20.53
C GLY A 282 -35.95 -5.62 19.81
N THR A 283 -35.04 -4.92 20.52
CA THR A 283 -34.21 -3.86 19.94
C THR A 283 -32.88 -4.35 19.37
N ALA A 284 -32.53 -5.61 19.59
CA ALA A 284 -31.31 -6.24 19.07
C ALA A 284 -31.45 -6.81 17.65
N GLY A 285 -32.67 -6.83 17.10
CA GLY A 285 -33.03 -7.41 15.80
C GLY A 285 -34.35 -8.20 15.88
N PRO A 286 -34.83 -8.76 14.75
CA PRO A 286 -36.05 -9.58 14.71
C PRO A 286 -35.91 -10.84 15.58
N GLY A 287 -36.90 -11.05 16.46
CA GLY A 287 -37.04 -12.23 17.30
C GLY A 287 -37.73 -13.38 16.56
N ASP A 288 -37.80 -14.54 17.21
CA ASP A 288 -38.43 -15.72 16.61
C ASP A 288 -39.95 -15.56 16.49
N GLY A 289 -40.43 -15.61 15.24
CA GLY A 289 -41.86 -15.46 14.91
C GLY A 289 -42.26 -14.05 14.52
N ASP A 290 -41.32 -13.09 14.53
CA ASP A 290 -41.56 -11.73 14.01
C ASP A 290 -41.61 -11.73 12.49
N ALA A 291 -42.44 -10.86 11.92
CA ALA A 291 -42.39 -10.56 10.50
C ALA A 291 -41.36 -9.47 10.24
N SER A 292 -40.46 -9.67 9.28
CA SER A 292 -39.39 -8.73 8.94
C SER A 292 -39.29 -8.42 7.44
N ALA A 293 -38.79 -7.24 7.10
CA ALA A 293 -38.49 -6.80 5.74
C ALA A 293 -37.13 -6.08 5.68
N VAL A 294 -36.45 -6.23 4.54
CA VAL A 294 -35.21 -5.50 4.21
C VAL A 294 -35.59 -4.21 3.49
N LEU A 295 -35.01 -3.09 3.91
CA LEU A 295 -35.27 -1.74 3.41
C LEU A 295 -34.00 -1.16 2.76
N PRO A 296 -33.92 -1.07 1.43
CA PRO A 296 -32.78 -0.46 0.76
C PRO A 296 -32.62 1.03 1.12
N VAL A 297 -31.38 1.44 1.35
CA VAL A 297 -30.97 2.82 1.58
C VAL A 297 -30.79 3.54 0.24
N GLN A 298 -31.36 4.73 0.11
CA GLN A 298 -31.17 5.61 -1.04
C GLN A 298 -30.20 6.74 -0.66
N VAL A 299 -29.10 6.86 -1.40
CA VAL A 299 -28.04 7.85 -1.15
C VAL A 299 -28.07 8.95 -2.22
N SER A 300 -28.05 10.22 -1.80
CA SER A 300 -27.70 11.39 -2.62
C SER A 300 -26.48 12.10 -2.04
N SER A 301 -25.97 13.13 -2.73
CA SER A 301 -24.85 13.94 -2.24
C SER A 301 -25.11 14.64 -0.90
N ASP A 302 -26.37 14.78 -0.49
CA ASP A 302 -26.82 15.56 0.65
C ASP A 302 -27.86 14.84 1.53
N SER A 303 -28.26 13.61 1.20
CA SER A 303 -29.22 12.86 1.99
C SER A 303 -29.04 11.34 1.95
N LEU A 304 -29.45 10.69 3.03
CA LEU A 304 -29.58 9.25 3.17
C LEU A 304 -31.02 8.93 3.53
N THR A 305 -31.72 8.13 2.72
CA THR A 305 -33.16 7.89 2.86
C THR A 305 -33.51 6.41 2.96
N VAL A 306 -34.38 6.07 3.91
CA VAL A 306 -35.00 4.74 4.05
C VAL A 306 -36.51 4.84 3.78
N VAL A 307 -37.06 3.87 3.05
CA VAL A 307 -38.51 3.75 2.79
C VAL A 307 -39.05 2.53 3.53
N PRO A 308 -39.75 2.70 4.66
CA PRO A 308 -40.32 1.59 5.42
C PRO A 308 -41.36 0.75 4.65
N ASP A 309 -41.45 -0.54 4.98
CA ASP A 309 -42.42 -1.45 4.36
C ASP A 309 -43.85 -1.09 4.77
N ALA A 310 -44.69 -0.79 3.78
CA ALA A 310 -46.05 -0.31 4.02
C ALA A 310 -46.98 -1.38 4.63
N THR A 311 -46.65 -2.67 4.48
CA THR A 311 -47.46 -3.78 5.01
C THR A 311 -47.20 -3.96 6.49
N LEU A 312 -45.93 -3.99 6.90
CA LEU A 312 -45.52 -4.03 8.31
C LEU A 312 -45.96 -2.76 9.04
N LEU A 313 -45.74 -1.57 8.46
CA LEU A 313 -46.13 -0.30 9.07
C LEU A 313 -47.65 -0.13 9.16
N GLY A 314 -48.39 -0.68 8.21
CA GLY A 314 -49.84 -0.63 8.14
C GLY A 314 -50.57 -1.69 8.98
N ASN A 315 -49.84 -2.54 9.72
CA ASN A 315 -50.45 -3.52 10.60
C ASN A 315 -51.25 -2.79 11.70
N THR A 316 -52.46 -3.27 12.00
CA THR A 316 -53.34 -2.66 13.01
C THR A 316 -53.46 -3.50 14.28
N ASP A 317 -52.83 -4.69 14.29
CA ASP A 317 -52.76 -5.52 15.47
C ASP A 317 -51.80 -4.90 16.49
N SER A 318 -52.30 -4.61 17.70
CA SER A 318 -51.46 -4.13 18.80
C SER A 318 -50.36 -5.10 19.20
N GLY A 319 -50.53 -6.41 18.94
CA GLY A 319 -49.50 -7.43 19.17
C GLY A 319 -48.33 -7.37 18.19
N ALA A 320 -48.43 -6.61 17.11
CA ALA A 320 -47.35 -6.36 16.17
C ALA A 320 -46.49 -5.13 16.54
N PHE A 321 -46.89 -4.34 17.56
CA PHE A 321 -46.15 -3.16 17.99
C PHE A 321 -45.43 -3.40 19.32
N PRO A 322 -44.23 -2.81 19.54
CA PRO A 322 -43.55 -1.85 18.67
C PRO A 322 -43.03 -2.41 17.34
N VAL A 323 -42.97 -1.54 16.33
CA VAL A 323 -42.33 -1.82 15.04
C VAL A 323 -40.99 -1.08 15.01
N TYR A 324 -39.96 -1.77 14.55
CA TYR A 324 -38.57 -1.32 14.57
C TYR A 324 -38.07 -1.04 13.15
N ILE A 325 -37.31 0.04 12.94
CA ILE A 325 -36.66 0.38 11.66
C ILE A 325 -35.20 0.75 11.94
N ASP A 326 -34.24 0.01 11.37
CA ASP A 326 -32.80 0.12 11.69
C ASP A 326 -31.92 0.28 10.43
N PRO A 327 -31.44 1.49 10.09
CA PRO A 327 -30.24 1.67 9.29
C PRO A 327 -28.97 1.76 10.18
N SER A 328 -28.06 0.78 10.12
CA SER A 328 -26.78 0.85 10.84
C SER A 328 -25.61 1.32 9.96
N VAL A 329 -24.58 1.98 10.54
CA VAL A 329 -23.36 2.46 9.84
C VAL A 329 -22.11 2.15 10.68
N GLY A 330 -21.09 1.51 10.10
CA GLY A 330 -19.84 1.12 10.79
C GLY A 330 -18.59 1.05 9.89
N LEU A 331 -17.47 0.59 10.45
CA LEU A 331 -16.19 0.37 9.73
C LEU A 331 -16.23 -0.90 8.84
N ASP A 332 -15.35 -0.95 7.83
CA ASP A 332 -15.20 -2.06 6.85
C ASP A 332 -13.81 -2.73 6.88
N GLN A 333 -13.19 -2.84 8.06
CA GLN A 333 -11.81 -3.36 8.19
C GLN A 333 -11.75 -4.86 8.47
N THR A 334 -12.56 -5.36 9.40
CA THR A 334 -12.82 -6.78 9.67
C THR A 334 -14.34 -6.96 9.72
N ALA A 335 -14.82 -8.14 9.34
CA ALA A 335 -16.25 -8.38 9.23
C ALA A 335 -16.65 -9.74 9.78
N HIS A 336 -17.83 -9.79 10.37
CA HIS A 336 -18.48 -11.04 10.73
C HIS A 336 -19.96 -10.94 10.43
N THR A 337 -20.56 -12.02 9.95
CA THR A 337 -22.00 -12.06 9.65
C THR A 337 -22.57 -13.40 10.02
N TYR A 338 -23.87 -13.43 10.34
CA TYR A 338 -24.62 -14.67 10.42
C TYR A 338 -25.71 -14.71 9.36
N LEU A 339 -25.98 -15.90 8.82
CA LEU A 339 -26.99 -16.13 7.80
C LEU A 339 -27.95 -17.22 8.27
N ARG A 340 -29.26 -16.95 8.26
CA ARG A 340 -30.32 -17.92 8.55
C ARG A 340 -31.06 -18.36 7.29
N SER A 341 -31.47 -19.62 7.25
CA SER A 341 -32.17 -20.21 6.10
C SER A 341 -33.56 -19.64 5.82
N ASP A 342 -34.13 -18.91 6.77
CA ASP A 342 -35.40 -18.20 6.64
C ASP A 342 -35.26 -16.76 6.11
N GLY A 343 -34.04 -16.33 5.79
CA GLY A 343 -33.75 -15.05 5.14
C GLY A 343 -33.24 -13.96 6.08
N VAL A 344 -33.10 -14.23 7.38
CA VAL A 344 -32.53 -13.28 8.35
C VAL A 344 -30.99 -13.27 8.25
N SER A 345 -30.40 -12.08 8.32
CA SER A 345 -28.95 -11.86 8.39
C SER A 345 -28.62 -10.60 9.18
N ASP A 346 -27.46 -10.57 9.85
CA ASP A 346 -26.94 -9.40 10.56
C ASP A 346 -25.44 -9.29 10.33
N PHE A 347 -25.02 -8.17 9.73
CA PHE A 347 -23.62 -7.88 9.44
C PHE A 347 -23.00 -7.10 10.60
N ASN A 348 -21.81 -7.52 11.05
CA ASN A 348 -21.14 -7.03 12.25
C ASN A 348 -22.04 -7.09 13.49
N TRP A 349 -22.61 -8.28 13.73
CA TRP A 349 -23.47 -8.56 14.89
C TRP A 349 -22.70 -8.41 16.22
N SER A 350 -23.39 -8.10 17.32
CA SER A 350 -22.78 -8.07 18.65
C SER A 350 -23.21 -9.25 19.51
N ASN A 351 -22.46 -9.54 20.58
CA ASN A 351 -22.83 -10.58 21.54
C ASN A 351 -24.17 -10.38 22.28
N GLY A 352 -24.83 -9.23 22.10
CA GLY A 352 -26.06 -8.87 22.81
C GLY A 352 -25.82 -8.59 24.30
N SER A 353 -26.89 -8.19 25.01
CA SER A 353 -26.84 -7.85 26.45
C SER A 353 -26.51 -9.04 27.35
N ASN A 354 -26.76 -10.27 26.88
CA ASN A 354 -26.46 -11.51 27.58
C ASN A 354 -25.03 -12.03 27.35
N ASN A 355 -24.28 -11.41 26.43
CA ASN A 355 -22.92 -11.78 26.06
C ASN A 355 -22.78 -13.26 25.61
N GLU A 356 -23.78 -13.80 24.91
CA GLU A 356 -23.81 -15.18 24.43
C GLU A 356 -23.57 -15.32 22.92
N GLY A 357 -23.59 -14.23 22.14
CA GLY A 357 -23.33 -14.30 20.70
C GLY A 357 -24.45 -14.95 19.89
N LYS A 358 -24.11 -15.49 18.70
CA LYS A 358 -25.07 -16.02 17.71
C LYS A 358 -24.90 -17.51 17.47
N GLY A 359 -25.90 -18.14 16.87
CA GLY A 359 -26.03 -19.58 16.78
C GLY A 359 -25.40 -20.20 15.52
N THR A 360 -25.23 -21.51 15.55
CA THR A 360 -24.78 -22.30 14.38
C THR A 360 -25.38 -23.70 14.41
N GLY A 361 -25.83 -24.20 13.25
CA GLY A 361 -26.48 -25.51 13.08
C GLY A 361 -27.98 -25.44 12.82
N HIS A 362 -28.75 -26.47 13.21
CA HIS A 362 -30.21 -26.48 13.07
C HIS A 362 -30.95 -26.06 14.35
N CYS A 363 -31.59 -24.91 14.32
CA CYS A 363 -32.38 -24.37 15.42
C CYS A 363 -33.83 -24.85 15.34
N SER A 364 -34.23 -25.69 16.29
CA SER A 364 -35.61 -26.16 16.46
C SER A 364 -35.87 -26.52 17.93
N SER A 365 -37.00 -27.18 18.21
CA SER A 365 -37.31 -27.67 19.55
C SER A 365 -36.59 -28.97 19.84
N TRP A 366 -35.80 -29.01 20.92
CA TRP A 366 -35.11 -30.22 21.36
C TRP A 366 -35.17 -30.39 22.88
N ASN A 367 -35.61 -31.57 23.34
CA ASN A 367 -35.66 -31.95 24.75
C ASN A 367 -36.29 -30.90 25.70
N GLY A 368 -37.37 -30.25 25.25
CA GLY A 368 -38.09 -29.22 26.01
C GLY A 368 -37.49 -27.81 25.91
N TYR A 369 -36.36 -27.64 25.22
CA TYR A 369 -35.79 -26.34 24.88
C TYR A 369 -36.25 -25.91 23.49
N TYR A 370 -36.77 -24.69 23.40
CA TYR A 370 -37.17 -24.07 22.14
C TYR A 370 -36.07 -23.09 21.72
N CYS A 371 -35.52 -23.27 20.53
CA CYS A 371 -34.57 -22.34 19.94
C CYS A 371 -35.20 -21.43 18.87
N GLY A 372 -36.24 -21.91 18.16
CA GLY A 372 -36.83 -21.19 17.03
C GLY A 372 -37.76 -22.06 16.17
N PRO A 373 -38.36 -21.49 15.11
CA PRO A 373 -39.40 -22.15 14.30
C PRO A 373 -38.90 -23.29 13.38
N GLY A 374 -37.59 -23.55 13.33
CA GLY A 374 -36.99 -24.56 12.45
C GLY A 374 -36.19 -23.96 11.30
N TYR A 375 -34.99 -23.44 11.58
CA TYR A 375 -34.09 -22.85 10.58
C TYR A 375 -32.64 -23.33 10.77
N THR A 376 -31.79 -23.12 9.77
CA THR A 376 -30.34 -23.38 9.86
C THR A 376 -29.59 -22.05 9.89
N GLU A 377 -28.61 -21.92 10.78
CA GLU A 377 -27.77 -20.72 10.91
C GLU A 377 -26.29 -21.05 10.73
N ARG A 378 -25.55 -20.10 10.15
CA ARG A 378 -24.12 -20.19 9.86
C ARG A 378 -23.41 -18.90 10.24
N LEU A 379 -22.21 -19.02 10.81
CA LEU A 379 -21.39 -17.88 11.26
C LEU A 379 -20.15 -17.72 10.40
N TYR A 380 -19.92 -16.51 9.90
CA TYR A 380 -18.78 -16.18 9.05
C TYR A 380 -17.91 -15.15 9.75
N PHE A 381 -16.59 -15.36 9.73
CA PHE A 381 -15.58 -14.46 10.27
C PHE A 381 -14.56 -14.15 9.18
N GLN A 382 -14.31 -12.87 8.91
CA GLN A 382 -13.42 -12.41 7.86
C GLN A 382 -12.26 -11.60 8.43
N PHE A 383 -11.04 -11.99 8.04
CA PHE A 383 -9.78 -11.39 8.46
C PHE A 383 -9.13 -10.58 7.33
N SER A 384 -8.37 -9.56 7.73
CA SER A 384 -7.54 -8.70 6.86
C SER A 384 -6.12 -9.27 6.74
N PRO A 385 -5.42 -9.12 5.59
CA PRO A 385 -4.05 -9.58 5.44
C PRO A 385 -3.04 -8.69 6.18
N SER A 386 -3.51 -7.60 6.83
CA SER A 386 -2.70 -6.64 7.56
C SER A 386 -1.72 -7.31 8.51
N GLY A 387 -0.46 -6.88 8.41
CA GLY A 387 0.59 -7.34 9.29
C GLY A 387 1.06 -8.79 9.05
N LEU A 388 0.59 -9.52 8.04
CA LEU A 388 1.10 -10.85 7.68
C LEU A 388 2.02 -10.87 6.45
N ALA A 389 1.99 -9.82 5.64
CA ALA A 389 2.83 -9.68 4.45
C ALA A 389 4.32 -9.82 4.77
N GLY A 390 5.07 -10.50 3.88
CA GLY A 390 6.50 -10.74 4.07
C GLY A 390 6.86 -11.73 5.19
N LYS A 391 5.91 -12.54 5.66
CA LYS A 391 6.13 -13.53 6.73
C LYS A 391 5.87 -14.95 6.24
N LYS A 392 6.67 -15.90 6.73
CA LYS A 392 6.41 -17.33 6.57
C LYS A 392 5.56 -17.81 7.73
N VAL A 393 4.34 -18.22 7.42
CA VAL A 393 3.45 -18.88 8.39
C VAL A 393 3.99 -20.28 8.71
N LEU A 394 4.21 -20.54 10.00
CA LEU A 394 4.68 -21.81 10.53
C LEU A 394 3.52 -22.63 11.12
N SER A 395 2.57 -21.96 11.77
CA SER A 395 1.31 -22.55 12.21
C SER A 395 0.23 -21.47 12.32
N ALA A 396 -1.02 -21.87 12.19
CA ALA A 396 -2.17 -21.01 12.40
C ALA A 396 -3.24 -21.71 13.25
N THR A 397 -3.87 -20.93 14.12
CA THR A 397 -4.98 -21.35 15.00
C THR A 397 -6.11 -20.36 14.86
N PHE A 398 -7.31 -20.84 14.55
CA PHE A 398 -8.54 -20.05 14.67
C PHE A 398 -9.20 -20.38 16.00
N ARG A 399 -9.64 -19.39 16.75
CA ARG A 399 -10.39 -19.60 17.99
C ARG A 399 -11.61 -18.68 18.08
N ALA A 400 -12.70 -19.19 18.62
CA ALA A 400 -13.88 -18.42 19.00
C ALA A 400 -14.53 -19.04 20.25
N THR A 401 -15.15 -18.23 21.11
CA THR A 401 -15.76 -18.74 22.35
C THR A 401 -17.10 -19.42 22.09
N GLU A 402 -17.20 -20.73 22.33
CA GLU A 402 -18.49 -21.43 22.43
C GLU A 402 -19.11 -21.07 23.79
N SER A 403 -20.15 -20.26 23.73
CA SER A 403 -20.84 -19.71 24.91
C SER A 403 -21.98 -20.61 25.39
N TRP A 404 -22.51 -21.47 24.52
CA TRP A 404 -23.69 -22.28 24.80
C TRP A 404 -23.84 -23.48 23.85
N SER A 405 -24.42 -24.57 24.36
CA SER A 405 -24.80 -25.76 23.59
C SER A 405 -26.11 -26.42 24.08
N PHE A 406 -26.81 -27.13 23.20
CA PHE A 406 -28.06 -27.84 23.54
C PHE A 406 -27.87 -29.03 24.48
N THR A 407 -26.73 -29.72 24.39
CA THR A 407 -26.44 -30.97 25.10
C THR A 407 -25.05 -30.93 25.73
N CYS A 408 -24.85 -31.74 26.78
CA CYS A 408 -23.53 -31.96 27.38
C CYS A 408 -22.66 -32.90 26.53
N ASP A 409 -23.28 -33.70 25.66
CA ASP A 409 -22.57 -34.59 24.75
C ASP A 409 -21.97 -33.78 23.59
N PRO A 410 -20.67 -33.93 23.30
CA PRO A 410 -20.06 -33.28 22.17
C PRO A 410 -20.78 -33.51 20.83
N ARG A 411 -20.73 -32.48 19.98
CA ARG A 411 -21.19 -32.52 18.59
C ARG A 411 -20.13 -31.87 17.69
N TRP A 412 -20.00 -32.41 16.49
CA TRP A 412 -19.02 -31.95 15.51
C TRP A 412 -19.35 -30.55 14.98
N VAL A 413 -18.35 -29.68 15.06
CA VAL A 413 -18.30 -28.35 14.44
C VAL A 413 -17.18 -28.36 13.41
N ASP A 414 -17.47 -27.89 12.21
CA ASP A 414 -16.53 -27.76 11.11
C ASP A 414 -16.16 -26.28 10.92
N LEU A 415 -14.86 -26.04 10.74
CA LEU A 415 -14.31 -24.78 10.25
C LEU A 415 -14.03 -24.94 8.76
N GLU A 416 -14.70 -24.16 7.93
CA GLU A 416 -14.56 -24.19 6.47
C GLU A 416 -14.04 -22.84 5.97
N ARG A 417 -13.27 -22.84 4.88
CA ARG A 417 -12.96 -21.61 4.15
C ARG A 417 -14.06 -21.34 3.14
N THR A 418 -14.40 -20.07 2.95
CA THR A 418 -15.34 -19.65 1.90
C THR A 418 -14.81 -18.50 1.05
N SER A 419 -15.54 -18.17 -0.01
CA SER A 419 -15.39 -16.86 -0.69
C SER A 419 -15.75 -15.70 0.27
N ASN A 420 -15.51 -14.47 -0.16
CA ASN A 420 -15.68 -13.28 0.69
C ASN A 420 -17.15 -13.01 1.04
N ILE A 421 -17.36 -12.41 2.21
CA ILE A 421 -18.63 -11.80 2.64
C ILE A 421 -18.59 -10.28 2.42
N SER A 422 -19.77 -9.69 2.39
CA SER A 422 -20.05 -8.26 2.31
C SER A 422 -21.31 -7.95 3.14
N SER A 423 -21.60 -6.66 3.33
CA SER A 423 -22.85 -6.22 3.95
C SER A 423 -24.11 -6.61 3.15
N SER A 424 -23.97 -7.02 1.89
CA SER A 424 -25.05 -7.51 1.01
C SER A 424 -25.25 -9.03 1.04
N THR A 425 -24.42 -9.77 1.78
CA THR A 425 -24.45 -11.24 1.78
C THR A 425 -25.72 -11.77 2.45
N THR A 426 -26.46 -12.64 1.76
CA THR A 426 -27.69 -13.29 2.27
C THR A 426 -27.58 -14.80 2.24
N TRP A 427 -28.56 -15.53 2.80
CA TRP A 427 -28.61 -16.98 2.66
C TRP A 427 -28.64 -17.44 1.19
N ALA A 428 -29.31 -16.71 0.30
CA ALA A 428 -29.43 -17.06 -1.12
C ALA A 428 -28.15 -16.78 -1.91
N THR A 429 -27.43 -15.72 -1.55
CA THR A 429 -26.17 -15.28 -2.18
C THR A 429 -24.93 -15.70 -1.38
N ARG A 430 -25.09 -16.65 -0.46
CA ARG A 430 -24.05 -17.04 0.50
C ARG A 430 -22.74 -17.48 -0.19
N PRO A 431 -21.59 -17.25 0.46
CA PRO A 431 -20.29 -17.64 -0.06
C PRO A 431 -20.17 -19.12 -0.45
N ASN A 432 -19.40 -19.40 -1.50
CA ASN A 432 -19.05 -20.75 -1.90
C ASN A 432 -18.07 -21.36 -0.89
N ASN A 433 -18.25 -22.64 -0.56
CA ASN A 433 -17.30 -23.39 0.26
C ASN A 433 -16.07 -23.76 -0.59
N LEU A 434 -14.89 -23.45 -0.08
CA LEU A 434 -13.59 -23.67 -0.74
C LEU A 434 -12.75 -24.77 -0.06
N GLY A 435 -13.26 -25.39 1.01
CA GLY A 435 -12.66 -26.55 1.67
C GLY A 435 -12.72 -26.49 3.19
N THR A 436 -12.66 -27.66 3.83
CA THR A 436 -12.61 -27.77 5.29
C THR A 436 -11.20 -27.52 5.83
N MET A 437 -11.09 -26.63 6.82
CA MET A 437 -9.83 -26.26 7.47
C MET A 437 -9.51 -27.17 8.65
N ALA A 438 -10.51 -27.43 9.50
CA ALA A 438 -10.40 -28.28 10.69
C ALA A 438 -11.80 -28.64 11.21
N SER A 439 -11.86 -29.64 12.10
CA SER A 439 -13.13 -30.12 12.68
C SER A 439 -12.92 -30.54 14.13
N HIS A 440 -13.86 -30.20 15.00
CA HIS A 440 -13.78 -30.50 16.44
C HIS A 440 -15.10 -31.05 16.97
N ASP A 441 -15.02 -32.04 17.85
CA ASP A 441 -16.18 -32.59 18.57
C ASP A 441 -16.24 -31.98 19.97
N VAL A 442 -17.15 -31.01 20.18
CA VAL A 442 -17.12 -30.12 21.36
C VAL A 442 -18.51 -29.92 21.97
N ALA A 443 -18.54 -29.52 23.24
CA ALA A 443 -19.71 -29.00 23.95
C ALA A 443 -19.25 -28.08 25.10
N ALA A 444 -19.67 -26.81 25.08
CA ALA A 444 -19.36 -25.82 26.10
C ALA A 444 -20.57 -24.95 26.45
N GLY A 445 -20.47 -24.16 27.52
CA GLY A 445 -21.44 -23.15 27.90
C GLY A 445 -22.60 -23.58 28.81
N ARG A 446 -22.95 -24.88 28.87
CA ARG A 446 -24.03 -25.39 29.74
C ARG A 446 -23.73 -25.36 31.24
N SER A 447 -22.51 -24.99 31.62
CA SER A 447 -22.06 -24.77 33.00
C SER A 447 -22.47 -25.92 33.92
N SER A 448 -23.06 -25.64 35.09
CA SER A 448 -23.46 -26.65 36.07
C SER A 448 -24.66 -27.51 35.67
N LEU A 449 -25.25 -27.31 34.48
CA LEU A 449 -26.26 -28.22 33.91
C LEU A 449 -25.64 -29.51 33.37
N CYS A 450 -24.31 -29.58 33.29
CA CYS A 450 -23.54 -30.77 32.92
C CYS A 450 -22.69 -31.27 34.08
N ASP A 451 -22.41 -32.57 34.09
CA ASP A 451 -21.47 -33.21 35.03
C ASP A 451 -20.42 -34.00 34.25
N PRO A 452 -19.15 -33.55 34.22
CA PRO A 452 -18.62 -32.35 34.89
C PRO A 452 -19.15 -31.04 34.29
N SER A 453 -19.08 -29.95 35.06
CA SER A 453 -19.52 -28.61 34.62
C SER A 453 -18.78 -28.16 33.35
N GLN A 454 -19.51 -27.60 32.39
CA GLN A 454 -19.00 -27.13 31.09
C GLN A 454 -19.18 -25.61 30.92
N PRO A 455 -18.33 -24.75 31.50
CA PRO A 455 -18.43 -23.29 31.31
C PRO A 455 -18.21 -22.88 29.84
N PRO A 456 -18.54 -21.62 29.45
CA PRO A 456 -18.11 -21.06 28.17
C PRO A 456 -16.60 -21.25 27.97
N ALA A 457 -16.19 -21.65 26.77
CA ALA A 457 -14.80 -21.98 26.48
C ALA A 457 -14.40 -21.59 25.05
N PRO A 458 -13.15 -21.12 24.83
CA PRO A 458 -12.61 -20.94 23.49
C PRO A 458 -12.42 -22.30 22.82
N ILE A 459 -12.96 -22.44 21.61
CA ILE A 459 -12.75 -23.63 20.78
C ILE A 459 -11.65 -23.30 19.78
N GLU A 460 -10.54 -24.03 19.85
CA GLU A 460 -9.37 -23.84 18.99
C GLU A 460 -9.37 -24.84 17.84
N PHE A 461 -9.30 -24.32 16.63
CA PHE A 461 -9.17 -25.07 15.38
C PHE A 461 -7.75 -24.95 14.87
N THR A 462 -7.07 -26.09 14.71
CA THR A 462 -5.69 -26.17 14.21
C THR A 462 -5.56 -27.26 13.16
N GLY A 463 -4.61 -27.09 12.23
CA GLY A 463 -4.37 -28.10 11.20
C GLY A 463 -3.45 -27.60 10.07
N SER A 464 -2.94 -28.55 9.28
CA SER A 464 -2.11 -28.23 8.11
C SER A 464 -2.89 -27.45 7.05
N SER A 465 -4.17 -27.77 6.83
CA SER A 465 -5.02 -27.06 5.86
C SER A 465 -5.16 -25.58 6.23
N LEU A 466 -5.51 -25.28 7.48
CA LEU A 466 -5.56 -23.90 7.98
C LEU A 466 -4.20 -23.20 7.85
N THR A 467 -3.12 -23.87 8.26
CA THR A 467 -1.76 -23.31 8.19
C THR A 467 -1.35 -22.98 6.75
N THR A 468 -1.63 -23.87 5.79
CA THR A 468 -1.36 -23.64 4.36
C THR A 468 -2.24 -22.52 3.80
N THR A 469 -3.53 -22.48 4.15
CA THR A 469 -4.45 -21.42 3.73
C THR A 469 -4.02 -20.05 4.26
N VAL A 470 -3.66 -19.94 5.53
CA VAL A 470 -3.17 -18.68 6.12
C VAL A 470 -1.79 -18.32 5.53
N GLY A 471 -0.96 -19.31 5.18
CA GLY A 471 0.26 -19.07 4.41
C GLY A 471 0.01 -18.51 3.01
N ASN A 472 -1.00 -18.99 2.29
CA ASN A 472 -1.43 -18.43 1.01
C ASN A 472 -2.01 -17.02 1.18
N PHE A 473 -2.75 -16.78 2.25
CA PHE A 473 -3.30 -15.48 2.61
C PHE A 473 -2.19 -14.45 2.86
N ALA A 474 -1.19 -14.82 3.69
CA ALA A 474 -0.02 -14.01 3.98
C ALA A 474 0.87 -13.74 2.76
N ALA A 475 0.75 -14.56 1.71
CA ALA A 475 1.45 -14.43 0.44
C ALA A 475 0.60 -13.73 -0.65
N GLY A 476 -0.50 -13.06 -0.26
CA GLY A 476 -1.31 -12.23 -1.16
C GLY A 476 -2.10 -13.00 -2.22
N LYS A 477 -2.25 -14.33 -2.13
CA LYS A 477 -2.95 -15.13 -3.14
C LYS A 477 -4.45 -14.82 -3.25
N PHE A 478 -5.02 -14.25 -2.20
CA PHE A 478 -6.38 -13.75 -2.11
C PHE A 478 -6.44 -12.64 -1.07
N SER A 479 -7.34 -11.67 -1.23
CA SER A 479 -7.30 -10.43 -0.46
C SER A 479 -7.94 -10.51 0.93
N ARG A 480 -8.80 -11.50 1.21
CA ARG A 480 -9.49 -11.66 2.50
C ARG A 480 -9.61 -13.13 2.88
N LEU A 481 -9.40 -13.45 4.16
CA LEU A 481 -9.61 -14.80 4.67
C LEU A 481 -10.97 -14.88 5.35
N THR A 482 -11.94 -15.56 4.72
CA THR A 482 -13.27 -15.79 5.30
C THR A 482 -13.39 -17.24 5.79
N LEU A 483 -13.72 -17.40 7.07
CA LEU A 483 -13.90 -18.68 7.75
C LEU A 483 -15.34 -18.85 8.23
N LEU A 484 -15.94 -19.98 7.88
CA LEU A 484 -17.28 -20.41 8.28
C LEU A 484 -17.20 -21.39 9.44
N VAL A 485 -17.92 -21.09 10.53
CA VAL A 485 -18.18 -22.02 11.62
C VAL A 485 -19.59 -22.60 11.47
N LYS A 486 -19.68 -23.91 11.25
CA LYS A 486 -20.96 -24.62 11.07
C LYS A 486 -21.02 -25.92 11.89
N ALA A 487 -22.24 -26.33 12.26
CA ALA A 487 -22.45 -27.72 12.67
C ALA A 487 -22.19 -28.65 11.47
N ARG A 488 -21.54 -29.79 11.71
CA ARG A 488 -21.31 -30.78 10.65
C ARG A 488 -22.63 -31.34 10.11
N ASP A 489 -23.53 -31.68 11.03
CA ASP A 489 -24.87 -32.15 10.72
C ASP A 489 -25.89 -31.04 11.00
N GLU A 490 -26.20 -30.26 9.96
CA GLU A 490 -27.21 -29.20 10.00
C GLU A 490 -28.66 -29.74 9.93
N THR A 491 -28.86 -31.03 10.17
CA THR A 491 -30.18 -31.65 10.37
C THR A 491 -30.39 -32.14 11.81
N ASP A 492 -29.32 -32.29 12.60
CA ASP A 492 -29.37 -32.64 14.02
C ASP A 492 -29.63 -31.40 14.87
N THR A 493 -30.85 -31.24 15.38
CA THR A 493 -31.21 -30.15 16.29
C THR A 493 -30.35 -30.13 17.57
N SER A 494 -29.85 -31.29 18.02
CA SER A 494 -28.99 -31.36 19.21
C SER A 494 -27.59 -30.80 18.98
N ALA A 495 -27.19 -30.58 17.73
CA ALA A 495 -25.89 -30.01 17.35
C ALA A 495 -25.86 -28.48 17.37
N TRP A 496 -26.99 -27.81 17.61
CA TRP A 496 -27.03 -26.35 17.67
C TRP A 496 -26.25 -25.78 18.86
N LYS A 497 -25.46 -24.75 18.59
CA LYS A 497 -24.49 -24.12 19.50
C LYS A 497 -24.48 -22.61 19.31
N ARG A 498 -23.94 -21.86 20.27
CA ARG A 498 -23.68 -20.42 20.12
C ARG A 498 -22.20 -20.09 20.27
N PHE A 499 -21.74 -19.17 19.46
CA PHE A 499 -20.39 -18.61 19.49
C PHE A 499 -20.44 -17.09 19.62
N ARG A 500 -19.44 -16.53 20.30
CA ARG A 500 -19.24 -15.08 20.40
C ARG A 500 -18.56 -14.50 19.15
N ASP A 501 -18.63 -13.18 19.02
CA ASP A 501 -17.95 -12.37 17.97
C ASP A 501 -16.43 -12.21 18.21
N ASP A 502 -15.91 -12.81 19.27
CA ASP A 502 -14.53 -12.70 19.77
C ASP A 502 -13.53 -13.60 19.02
N ALA A 503 -13.75 -13.81 17.72
CA ALA A 503 -12.91 -14.69 16.93
C ALA A 503 -11.50 -14.11 16.77
N VAL A 504 -10.49 -14.97 16.97
CA VAL A 504 -9.08 -14.62 16.82
C VAL A 504 -8.40 -15.61 15.89
N LEU A 505 -7.66 -15.07 14.92
CA LEU A 505 -6.68 -15.80 14.13
C LEU A 505 -5.30 -15.58 14.76
N SER A 506 -4.74 -16.64 15.35
CA SER A 506 -3.40 -16.65 15.94
C SER A 506 -2.42 -17.30 14.98
N VAL A 507 -1.43 -16.54 14.52
CA VAL A 507 -0.48 -16.96 13.49
C VAL A 507 0.94 -16.93 14.06
N THR A 508 1.58 -18.10 14.12
CA THR A 508 3.01 -18.18 14.43
C THR A 508 3.81 -18.11 13.15
N TYR A 509 4.77 -17.19 13.10
CA TYR A 509 5.53 -16.89 11.90
C TYR A 509 7.02 -16.64 12.18
N VAL A 510 7.77 -16.60 11.08
CA VAL A 510 9.11 -16.03 11.00
C VAL A 510 9.18 -15.09 9.79
N GLY A 511 9.94 -14.00 9.87
CA GLY A 511 10.12 -13.09 8.74
C GLY A 511 10.81 -13.78 7.56
N LEU A 512 10.32 -13.56 6.33
CA LEU A 512 10.97 -14.05 5.12
C LEU A 512 12.29 -13.29 4.93
N PRO A 513 13.43 -13.97 4.71
CA PRO A 513 14.71 -13.30 4.47
C PRO A 513 14.73 -12.66 3.08
N ALA A 514 15.21 -11.42 2.98
CA ALA A 514 15.43 -10.73 1.70
C ALA A 514 16.91 -10.78 1.29
N VAL A 515 17.17 -10.55 -0.01
CA VAL A 515 18.52 -10.53 -0.57
C VAL A 515 19.40 -9.52 0.19
N PRO A 516 20.58 -9.92 0.68
CA PRO A 516 21.48 -9.00 1.36
C PRO A 516 21.87 -7.79 0.49
N THR A 517 22.07 -6.64 1.12
CA THR A 517 22.65 -5.46 0.45
C THR A 517 24.04 -5.14 0.98
N LYS A 518 24.77 -4.24 0.31
CA LYS A 518 26.15 -3.86 0.69
C LYS A 518 27.09 -5.08 0.79
N ALA A 519 26.86 -6.13 -0.01
CA ALA A 519 27.73 -7.29 0.03
C ALA A 519 28.99 -7.05 -0.80
N GLY A 520 30.15 -7.24 -0.19
CA GLY A 520 31.43 -6.89 -0.81
C GLY A 520 32.64 -7.29 0.03
N ILE A 521 33.82 -6.93 -0.44
CA ILE A 521 35.09 -7.05 0.28
C ILE A 521 35.44 -5.70 0.89
N VAL A 522 35.81 -5.70 2.17
CA VAL A 522 36.22 -4.49 2.87
C VAL A 522 37.68 -4.15 2.50
N GLN A 523 37.88 -2.97 1.92
CA GLN A 523 39.17 -2.36 1.61
C GLN A 523 39.34 -1.05 2.39
N SER A 524 40.50 -0.37 2.32
CA SER A 524 40.60 0.92 3.01
C SER A 524 39.60 1.93 2.47
N GLY A 525 38.76 2.47 3.37
CA GLY A 525 37.78 3.50 3.07
C GLY A 525 36.45 3.04 2.47
N GLY A 526 36.25 1.74 2.20
CA GLY A 526 34.98 1.27 1.63
C GLY A 526 34.84 -0.24 1.43
N VAL A 527 33.84 -0.58 0.62
CA VAL A 527 33.46 -1.95 0.25
C VAL A 527 33.51 -2.04 -1.28
N THR A 528 34.06 -3.12 -1.83
CA THR A 528 34.13 -3.36 -3.28
C THR A 528 33.45 -4.67 -3.67
N CYS A 529 32.96 -4.70 -4.90
CA CYS A 529 32.40 -5.87 -5.57
C CYS A 529 32.57 -5.62 -7.08
N GLU A 530 33.56 -6.25 -7.70
CA GLU A 530 33.77 -6.17 -9.15
C GLU A 530 32.98 -7.28 -9.85
N ASN A 531 32.18 -6.91 -10.85
CA ASN A 531 31.26 -7.84 -11.51
C ASN A 531 31.83 -8.40 -12.83
N ASP A 532 32.93 -7.83 -13.31
CA ASP A 532 33.64 -8.34 -14.48
C ASP A 532 34.79 -9.28 -14.06
N SER A 533 34.60 -10.58 -14.34
CA SER A 533 35.62 -11.61 -14.09
C SER A 533 36.97 -11.40 -14.79
N THR A 534 37.01 -10.57 -15.84
CA THR A 534 38.23 -10.27 -16.59
C THR A 534 39.08 -9.18 -15.94
N THR A 535 38.47 -8.35 -15.08
CA THR A 535 39.13 -7.24 -14.38
C THR A 535 38.92 -7.29 -12.86
N PRO A 536 39.09 -8.46 -12.21
CA PRO A 536 38.67 -8.70 -10.81
C PRO A 536 39.39 -7.79 -9.81
N ASP A 537 38.76 -7.56 -8.65
CA ASP A 537 39.38 -6.83 -7.54
C ASP A 537 40.67 -7.53 -7.08
N VAL A 538 41.72 -6.75 -6.84
CA VAL A 538 42.98 -7.24 -6.26
C VAL A 538 42.96 -7.00 -4.76
N ILE A 539 43.19 -8.05 -3.97
CA ILE A 539 43.15 -8.01 -2.51
C ILE A 539 44.52 -8.30 -1.92
N GLY A 540 45.05 -7.38 -1.11
CA GLY A 540 46.37 -7.50 -0.48
C GLY A 540 46.43 -8.38 0.77
N SER A 541 45.36 -9.10 1.11
CA SER A 541 45.28 -9.95 2.30
C SER A 541 44.79 -11.36 1.94
N PRO A 542 45.46 -12.43 2.41
CA PRO A 542 44.99 -13.80 2.19
C PRO A 542 43.73 -14.15 3.00
N THR A 543 43.37 -13.34 4.00
CA THR A 543 42.13 -13.48 4.78
C THR A 543 41.31 -12.20 4.65
N PRO A 544 40.68 -11.95 3.49
CA PRO A 544 39.94 -10.72 3.26
C PRO A 544 38.73 -10.62 4.20
N SER A 545 38.42 -9.40 4.63
CA SER A 545 37.19 -9.10 5.37
C SER A 545 36.03 -9.01 4.40
N LEU A 546 35.03 -9.86 4.59
CA LEU A 546 33.81 -9.90 3.80
C LEU A 546 32.71 -9.19 4.57
N THR A 547 31.84 -8.47 3.87
CA THR A 547 30.72 -7.77 4.50
C THR A 547 29.43 -7.99 3.73
N ALA A 548 28.31 -7.92 4.44
CA ALA A 548 26.96 -7.89 3.90
C ALA A 548 25.99 -7.32 4.94
N ARG A 549 24.89 -6.73 4.48
CA ARG A 549 23.76 -6.33 5.32
C ARG A 549 22.59 -7.27 5.06
N VAL A 550 22.15 -7.96 6.09
CA VAL A 550 21.03 -8.92 5.99
C VAL A 550 19.70 -8.22 6.22
N TRP A 551 18.66 -8.72 5.56
CA TRP A 551 17.33 -8.15 5.59
C TRP A 551 16.24 -9.22 5.69
N THR A 552 15.07 -8.83 6.18
CA THR A 552 13.81 -9.48 5.83
C THR A 552 13.17 -8.78 4.63
N THR A 553 12.23 -9.44 3.98
CA THR A 553 11.29 -8.74 3.09
C THR A 553 10.53 -7.66 3.88
N THR A 554 9.98 -6.68 3.18
CA THR A 554 9.08 -5.69 3.77
C THR A 554 7.93 -6.42 4.49
N GLY A 555 7.50 -5.91 5.65
CA GLY A 555 6.53 -6.60 6.52
C GLY A 555 7.08 -7.77 7.36
N GLY A 556 8.28 -8.28 7.05
CA GLY A 556 8.89 -9.42 7.76
C GLY A 556 9.31 -9.19 9.22
N GLY A 557 9.16 -7.97 9.74
CA GLY A 557 9.51 -7.60 11.12
C GLY A 557 10.99 -7.21 11.28
N SER A 558 11.24 -6.18 12.08
CA SER A 558 12.56 -5.69 12.47
C SER A 558 13.33 -6.66 13.41
N GLY A 559 12.64 -7.50 14.17
CA GLY A 559 13.20 -8.42 15.17
C GLY A 559 13.57 -9.81 14.67
N ALA A 560 13.63 -10.03 13.36
CA ALA A 560 13.96 -11.32 12.79
C ALA A 560 15.32 -11.87 13.26
N SER A 561 15.41 -13.20 13.41
CA SER A 561 16.64 -13.90 13.80
C SER A 561 17.49 -14.25 12.58
N LEU A 562 18.27 -13.28 12.09
CA LEU A 562 19.01 -13.40 10.84
C LEU A 562 20.48 -13.81 11.02
N ARG A 563 21.01 -14.52 10.02
CA ARG A 563 22.45 -14.73 9.77
C ARG A 563 22.77 -14.57 8.28
N ALA A 564 23.97 -14.12 7.94
CA ALA A 564 24.48 -14.12 6.58
C ALA A 564 25.19 -15.45 6.27
N HIS A 565 24.86 -16.07 5.14
CA HIS A 565 25.58 -17.20 4.57
C HIS A 565 26.44 -16.69 3.40
N PHE A 566 27.76 -16.60 3.60
CA PHE A 566 28.70 -16.19 2.57
C PHE A 566 29.13 -17.42 1.77
N TYR A 567 28.96 -17.42 0.47
CA TYR A 567 29.27 -18.54 -0.41
C TYR A 567 30.39 -18.16 -1.38
N ILE A 568 31.60 -18.71 -1.16
CA ILE A 568 32.81 -18.33 -1.89
C ILE A 568 33.25 -19.49 -2.77
N GLN A 569 33.46 -19.21 -4.05
CA GLN A 569 33.96 -20.17 -5.04
C GLN A 569 35.32 -19.76 -5.58
N GLN A 570 36.10 -20.76 -5.98
CA GLN A 570 37.40 -20.61 -6.63
C GLN A 570 37.41 -21.27 -8.01
N GLN A 571 38.13 -20.66 -8.94
CA GLN A 571 38.30 -21.19 -10.28
C GLN A 571 39.58 -22.02 -10.38
N SER A 572 39.44 -23.24 -10.91
CA SER A 572 40.57 -24.09 -11.30
C SER A 572 41.28 -23.55 -12.54
N SER A 573 42.50 -24.04 -12.80
CA SER A 573 43.22 -23.72 -14.04
C SER A 573 42.50 -24.16 -15.32
N ALA A 574 41.56 -25.10 -15.23
CA ALA A 574 40.71 -25.55 -16.34
C ALA A 574 39.45 -24.67 -16.54
N GLY A 575 39.26 -23.62 -15.74
CA GLY A 575 38.11 -22.71 -15.84
C GLY A 575 36.87 -23.14 -15.03
N THR A 576 36.87 -24.32 -14.43
CA THR A 576 35.79 -24.84 -13.58
C THR A 576 35.75 -24.20 -12.20
N TRP A 577 34.55 -23.89 -11.70
CA TRP A 577 34.30 -23.32 -10.36
C TRP A 577 34.00 -24.40 -9.32
N SER A 578 34.50 -24.22 -8.10
CA SER A 578 34.23 -25.09 -6.94
C SER A 578 34.16 -24.28 -5.65
N VAL A 579 33.43 -24.76 -4.64
CA VAL A 579 33.32 -24.08 -3.33
C VAL A 579 34.67 -24.06 -2.64
N ALA A 580 35.12 -22.88 -2.23
CA ALA A 580 36.31 -22.69 -1.41
C ALA A 580 35.96 -22.69 0.08
N THR A 581 34.93 -21.93 0.47
CA THR A 581 34.39 -21.90 1.84
C THR A 581 32.99 -21.28 1.83
N GLU A 582 32.16 -21.63 2.82
CA GLU A 582 30.77 -21.16 2.92
C GLU A 582 30.35 -20.75 4.36
N PRO A 583 31.02 -19.77 4.98
CA PRO A 583 30.75 -19.44 6.38
C PRO A 583 29.39 -18.79 6.60
N VAL A 584 28.67 -19.26 7.63
CA VAL A 584 27.48 -18.59 8.17
C VAL A 584 27.88 -17.69 9.34
N ARG A 585 27.36 -16.45 9.39
CA ARG A 585 27.73 -15.41 10.36
C ARG A 585 26.51 -14.65 10.91
N PRO A 586 26.50 -14.27 12.20
CA PRO A 586 27.48 -14.62 13.24
C PRO A 586 27.53 -16.14 13.50
N THR A 587 28.63 -16.64 14.07
CA THR A 587 28.80 -18.07 14.37
C THR A 587 27.93 -18.55 15.53
N SER A 588 27.43 -17.63 16.35
CA SER A 588 26.50 -17.87 17.46
C SER A 588 25.55 -16.68 17.60
N GLY A 589 24.34 -16.92 18.11
CA GLY A 589 23.30 -15.88 18.21
C GLY A 589 22.76 -15.44 16.85
N TYR A 590 22.03 -14.33 16.83
CA TYR A 590 21.35 -13.80 15.65
C TYR A 590 21.50 -12.27 15.60
N VAL A 591 21.28 -11.69 14.42
CA VAL A 591 21.17 -10.25 14.25
C VAL A 591 19.79 -9.88 13.73
N GLY A 592 19.33 -8.68 14.09
CA GLY A 592 18.07 -8.13 13.60
C GLY A 592 18.12 -7.69 12.14
N ASN A 593 16.98 -7.20 11.66
CA ASN A 593 16.83 -6.70 10.29
C ASN A 593 17.77 -5.50 10.01
N GLY A 594 18.37 -5.45 8.82
CA GLY A 594 19.21 -4.34 8.37
C GLY A 594 20.59 -4.25 9.02
N VAL A 595 21.07 -5.28 9.74
CA VAL A 595 22.39 -5.27 10.40
C VAL A 595 23.52 -5.59 9.41
N VAL A 596 24.60 -4.80 9.44
CA VAL A 596 25.83 -5.08 8.69
C VAL A 596 26.70 -6.06 9.46
N LEU A 597 27.10 -7.13 8.77
CA LEU A 597 28.00 -8.17 9.26
C LEU A 597 29.31 -8.05 8.51
N THR A 598 30.43 -7.96 9.23
CA THR A 598 31.78 -7.94 8.64
C THR A 598 32.66 -8.96 9.34
N TYR A 599 33.19 -9.92 8.59
CA TYR A 599 34.02 -11.01 9.12
C TYR A 599 35.16 -11.37 8.17
N PRO A 600 36.37 -11.68 8.67
CA PRO A 600 37.43 -12.21 7.84
C PRO A 600 37.06 -13.58 7.28
N SER A 601 37.60 -13.89 6.09
CA SER A 601 37.57 -15.25 5.53
C SER A 601 38.07 -16.26 6.59
N PRO A 602 37.34 -17.37 6.82
CA PRO A 602 37.72 -18.37 7.83
C PRO A 602 38.96 -19.18 7.43
N ILE A 603 39.36 -19.10 6.17
CA ILE A 603 40.54 -19.75 5.61
C ILE A 603 41.45 -18.73 4.93
N ALA A 604 42.74 -19.04 4.86
CA ALA A 604 43.66 -18.32 3.98
C ALA A 604 43.39 -18.72 2.52
N LEU A 605 43.02 -17.74 1.71
CA LEU A 605 42.80 -17.89 0.27
C LEU A 605 44.15 -17.93 -0.47
N THR A 606 44.17 -18.60 -1.61
CA THR A 606 45.40 -18.88 -2.37
C THR A 606 45.73 -17.72 -3.31
N GLU A 607 46.99 -17.28 -3.27
CA GLU A 607 47.54 -16.25 -4.15
C GLU A 607 47.27 -16.54 -5.65
N GLY A 608 46.90 -15.51 -6.41
CA GLY A 608 46.71 -15.58 -7.87
C GLY A 608 45.48 -16.36 -8.36
N THR A 609 44.77 -17.05 -7.46
CA THR A 609 43.54 -17.79 -7.78
C THR A 609 42.39 -16.81 -7.96
N LEU A 610 41.58 -16.98 -9.01
CA LEU A 610 40.35 -16.21 -9.21
C LEU A 610 39.24 -16.76 -8.31
N TYR A 611 38.69 -15.88 -7.48
CA TYR A 611 37.55 -16.16 -6.62
C TYR A 611 36.34 -15.38 -7.08
N ARG A 612 35.16 -15.89 -6.70
CA ARG A 612 33.91 -15.14 -6.73
C ARG A 612 33.11 -15.44 -5.47
N PHE A 613 32.30 -14.51 -5.00
CA PHE A 613 31.42 -14.80 -3.87
C PHE A 613 30.03 -14.19 -4.03
N ALA A 614 29.07 -14.78 -3.32
CA ALA A 614 27.71 -14.34 -3.16
C ALA A 614 27.30 -14.45 -1.69
N VAL A 615 26.27 -13.72 -1.27
CA VAL A 615 25.77 -13.78 0.11
C VAL A 615 24.27 -14.01 0.12
N PHE A 616 23.79 -14.81 1.07
CA PHE A 616 22.39 -15.08 1.34
C PHE A 616 22.03 -14.61 2.75
N SER A 617 20.79 -14.16 2.96
CA SER A 617 20.20 -13.98 4.29
C SER A 617 19.54 -15.29 4.71
N ARG A 618 19.73 -15.71 5.96
CA ARG A 618 19.01 -16.83 6.56
C ARG A 618 18.18 -16.37 7.74
N SER A 619 16.91 -16.75 7.74
CA SER A 619 15.97 -16.52 8.84
C SER A 619 15.72 -17.83 9.58
N TYR A 620 15.99 -17.89 10.89
CA TYR A 620 15.96 -19.13 11.66
C TYR A 620 14.67 -19.29 12.46
N TYR A 621 14.24 -20.53 12.64
CA TYR A 621 13.10 -20.95 13.48
C TYR A 621 13.37 -22.34 14.08
N ASP A 622 12.41 -22.92 14.80
CA ASP A 622 12.56 -24.19 15.53
C ASP A 622 13.76 -24.19 16.48
N SER A 623 13.88 -23.15 17.32
CA SER A 623 15.03 -22.96 18.22
C SER A 623 16.40 -22.91 17.51
N GLY A 624 16.41 -22.59 16.22
CA GLY A 624 17.61 -22.48 15.40
C GLY A 624 17.98 -23.72 14.60
N ASP A 625 17.20 -24.80 14.66
CA ASP A 625 17.45 -26.04 13.92
C ASP A 625 17.02 -25.95 12.45
N SER A 626 16.04 -25.08 12.15
CA SER A 626 15.49 -24.85 10.80
C SER A 626 15.76 -23.42 10.33
N TYR A 627 15.86 -23.23 9.01
CA TYR A 627 16.00 -21.90 8.42
C TYR A 627 15.34 -21.77 7.04
N LEU A 628 14.98 -20.54 6.71
CA LEU A 628 14.68 -20.08 5.35
C LEU A 628 15.92 -19.35 4.82
N GLU A 629 16.21 -19.48 3.53
CA GLU A 629 17.33 -18.79 2.88
C GLU A 629 16.77 -17.93 1.73
N SER A 630 17.22 -16.68 1.65
CA SER A 630 16.86 -15.77 0.56
C SER A 630 17.49 -16.24 -0.75
N HIS A 631 17.21 -15.56 -1.85
CA HIS A 631 18.13 -15.59 -2.99
C HIS A 631 19.49 -14.97 -2.62
N SER A 632 20.50 -15.27 -3.43
CA SER A 632 21.84 -14.71 -3.26
C SER A 632 21.94 -13.33 -3.87
N THR A 633 22.90 -12.52 -3.43
CA THR A 633 23.25 -11.24 -4.05
C THR A 633 23.53 -11.28 -5.56
N VAL A 634 23.72 -12.44 -6.18
CA VAL A 634 23.89 -12.55 -7.64
C VAL A 634 22.66 -12.03 -8.40
N THR A 635 21.45 -12.13 -7.82
CA THR A 635 20.23 -11.65 -8.46
C THR A 635 20.17 -10.12 -8.56
N THR A 636 20.77 -9.41 -7.59
CA THR A 636 20.69 -7.95 -7.50
C THR A 636 21.98 -7.22 -7.89
N GLN A 637 23.14 -7.85 -7.77
CA GLN A 637 24.44 -7.23 -8.02
C GLN A 637 25.44 -8.12 -8.79
N ASP A 638 25.02 -9.28 -9.32
CA ASP A 638 25.91 -10.30 -9.92
C ASP A 638 26.98 -10.82 -8.92
N TRP A 639 27.91 -11.65 -9.40
CA TRP A 639 29.03 -12.19 -8.63
C TRP A 639 30.12 -11.14 -8.39
N CYS A 640 30.61 -11.05 -7.16
CA CYS A 640 31.80 -10.25 -6.85
C CYS A 640 33.08 -11.06 -7.11
N TYR A 641 33.85 -10.71 -8.14
CA TYR A 641 35.10 -11.35 -8.54
C TYR A 641 36.32 -10.69 -7.92
N PHE A 642 37.26 -11.51 -7.41
CA PHE A 642 38.49 -11.01 -6.79
C PHE A 642 39.66 -12.01 -6.85
N LYS A 643 40.88 -11.51 -6.66
CA LYS A 643 42.11 -12.28 -6.53
C LYS A 643 42.92 -11.80 -5.33
N VAL A 644 43.65 -12.70 -4.70
CA VAL A 644 44.64 -12.33 -3.68
C VAL A 644 45.99 -12.09 -4.37
N ASP A 645 46.54 -10.89 -4.19
CA ASP A 645 47.93 -10.55 -4.55
C ASP A 645 48.58 -9.76 -3.42
N THR A 646 49.48 -10.40 -2.68
CA THR A 646 50.23 -9.83 -1.56
C THR A 646 51.58 -9.22 -1.99
N THR A 647 51.93 -9.33 -3.28
CA THR A 647 53.24 -8.96 -3.84
C THR A 647 53.24 -7.68 -4.68
N GLY A 648 52.06 -7.21 -5.09
CA GLY A 648 51.84 -5.94 -5.77
C GLY A 648 52.04 -4.71 -4.85
N PRO A 649 51.98 -3.48 -5.40
CA PRO A 649 52.03 -2.26 -4.61
C PRO A 649 50.83 -2.21 -3.65
N LYS A 650 50.99 -1.59 -2.48
CA LYS A 650 49.90 -1.41 -1.52
C LYS A 650 48.95 -0.30 -1.99
N GLU A 651 47.81 -0.20 -1.32
CA GLU A 651 46.79 0.82 -1.58
C GLU A 651 47.41 2.23 -1.57
N PRO A 652 47.24 3.03 -2.64
CA PRO A 652 47.84 4.35 -2.73
C PRO A 652 47.17 5.37 -1.80
N THR A 653 47.87 6.45 -1.47
CA THR A 653 47.27 7.56 -0.73
C THR A 653 46.64 8.56 -1.71
N VAL A 654 45.35 8.85 -1.49
CA VAL A 654 44.57 9.81 -2.29
C VAL A 654 44.28 11.05 -1.45
N THR A 655 44.61 12.22 -1.98
CA THR A 655 44.37 13.52 -1.33
C THR A 655 43.65 14.48 -2.27
N PHE A 656 42.96 15.46 -1.71
CA PHE A 656 42.25 16.50 -2.46
C PHE A 656 43.20 17.68 -2.61
N ALA A 657 43.51 18.07 -3.85
CA ALA A 657 44.44 19.16 -4.11
C ALA A 657 43.86 20.50 -3.63
N SER A 658 44.75 21.47 -3.34
CA SER A 658 44.36 22.83 -2.96
C SER A 658 43.46 23.45 -4.02
N GLY A 659 42.26 23.90 -3.61
CA GLY A 659 41.25 24.47 -4.51
C GLY A 659 40.24 23.45 -5.06
N SER A 660 40.35 22.15 -4.71
CA SER A 660 39.29 21.18 -4.97
C SER A 660 38.03 21.56 -4.17
N PRO A 661 36.83 21.56 -4.78
CA PRO A 661 35.59 21.87 -4.07
C PRO A 661 35.14 20.71 -3.17
N TYR A 662 35.78 19.54 -3.26
CA TYR A 662 35.45 18.34 -2.51
C TYR A 662 36.44 18.11 -1.37
N SER A 663 35.96 17.40 -0.33
CA SER A 663 36.78 16.96 0.79
C SER A 663 36.49 15.50 1.13
N VAL A 664 37.45 14.83 1.74
CA VAL A 664 37.30 13.44 2.18
C VAL A 664 36.19 13.32 3.23
N CYS A 665 35.32 12.33 3.08
CA CYS A 665 34.39 11.95 4.12
C CYS A 665 35.12 11.17 5.23
N THR A 666 34.83 11.57 6.45
CA THR A 666 35.28 10.92 7.69
C THR A 666 34.08 10.28 8.39
N ALA A 667 34.34 9.50 9.44
CA ALA A 667 33.28 8.87 10.23
C ALA A 667 32.27 9.87 10.83
N ASN A 668 32.70 11.11 11.11
CA ASN A 668 31.89 12.12 11.81
C ASN A 668 31.52 13.33 10.94
N ALA A 669 32.05 13.42 9.71
CA ALA A 669 31.84 14.57 8.84
C ALA A 669 32.03 14.18 7.38
N CYS A 670 31.05 14.49 6.55
CA CYS A 670 31.04 14.22 5.11
C CYS A 670 30.41 15.44 4.43
N THR A 671 31.10 16.57 4.53
CA THR A 671 30.60 17.87 4.07
C THR A 671 30.36 17.85 2.57
N PRO A 672 29.13 18.10 2.10
CA PRO A 672 28.85 18.23 0.68
C PRO A 672 29.63 19.42 0.11
N GLY A 673 30.30 19.21 -1.02
CA GLY A 673 31.04 20.23 -1.74
C GLY A 673 30.82 20.12 -3.24
N GLY A 674 31.16 21.16 -4.00
CA GLY A 674 30.96 21.18 -5.45
C GLY A 674 29.48 21.00 -5.85
N GLY A 675 29.23 20.05 -6.74
CA GLY A 675 27.93 19.66 -7.26
C GLY A 675 28.12 18.71 -8.46
N PRO A 676 27.07 18.03 -8.94
CA PRO A 676 27.15 17.26 -10.18
C PRO A 676 27.68 18.14 -11.33
N GLY A 677 28.55 17.57 -12.17
CA GLY A 677 29.22 18.27 -13.25
C GLY A 677 30.39 19.18 -12.83
N VAL A 678 30.64 19.39 -11.53
CA VAL A 678 31.75 20.24 -11.05
C VAL A 678 33.04 19.41 -10.93
N GLN A 679 34.10 19.80 -11.65
CA GLN A 679 35.39 19.10 -11.58
C GLN A 679 36.12 19.35 -10.25
N GLY A 680 36.66 18.28 -9.66
CA GLY A 680 37.60 18.33 -8.52
C GLY A 680 39.00 17.89 -8.92
N GLN A 681 40.01 18.34 -8.15
CA GLN A 681 41.41 17.98 -8.36
C GLN A 681 41.90 17.03 -7.26
N PHE A 682 42.45 15.89 -7.66
CA PHE A 682 42.86 14.80 -6.79
C PHE A 682 44.34 14.48 -7.01
N ALA A 683 45.10 14.29 -5.94
CA ALA A 683 46.50 13.92 -5.98
C ALA A 683 46.70 12.50 -5.46
N PHE A 684 47.48 11.71 -6.18
CA PHE A 684 47.79 10.32 -5.85
C PHE A 684 49.24 10.20 -5.40
N SER A 685 49.52 9.31 -4.46
CA SER A 685 50.88 9.07 -3.98
C SER A 685 51.08 7.63 -3.49
N PRO A 686 52.32 7.12 -3.48
CA PRO A 686 52.58 5.74 -3.09
C PRO A 686 52.36 5.54 -1.59
N ALA A 687 51.98 4.32 -1.21
CA ALA A 687 52.04 3.90 0.17
C ALA A 687 53.48 3.89 0.70
N SER A 688 53.63 3.92 2.02
CA SER A 688 54.94 3.84 2.65
C SER A 688 55.66 2.54 2.27
N GLY A 689 56.85 2.71 1.66
CA GLY A 689 57.70 1.62 1.19
C GLY A 689 57.56 1.30 -0.30
N ASP A 690 56.58 1.87 -1.00
CA ASP A 690 56.34 1.59 -2.42
C ASP A 690 56.85 2.70 -3.34
N THR A 691 57.07 2.34 -4.60
CA THR A 691 57.34 3.29 -5.70
C THR A 691 56.49 2.88 -6.88
N ASN A 692 55.64 3.79 -7.34
CA ASN A 692 54.60 3.50 -8.32
C ASN A 692 54.93 4.18 -9.65
N ALA A 693 54.69 3.47 -10.75
CA ALA A 693 54.91 3.94 -12.11
C ALA A 693 53.70 4.71 -12.67
N ALA A 694 52.49 4.27 -12.33
CA ALA A 694 51.24 4.85 -12.79
C ALA A 694 50.08 4.60 -11.81
N TYR A 695 48.97 5.28 -12.05
CA TYR A 695 47.72 5.12 -11.30
C TYR A 695 46.54 5.06 -12.27
N GLU A 696 45.53 4.27 -11.92
CA GLU A 696 44.22 4.32 -12.55
C GLU A 696 43.18 4.68 -11.49
N TYR A 697 42.12 5.36 -11.92
CA TYR A 697 41.00 5.69 -11.05
C TYR A 697 39.66 5.38 -11.71
N LYS A 698 38.63 5.14 -10.89
CA LYS A 698 37.24 5.12 -11.33
C LYS A 698 36.33 5.64 -10.21
N LEU A 699 35.27 6.35 -10.59
CA LEU A 699 34.14 6.61 -9.70
C LEU A 699 33.25 5.37 -9.66
N ALA A 700 32.51 5.17 -8.58
CA ALA A 700 31.53 4.07 -8.50
C ALA A 700 30.47 4.12 -9.62
N SER A 701 30.21 5.30 -10.19
CA SER A 701 29.34 5.48 -11.35
C SER A 701 29.98 5.09 -12.69
N SER A 702 31.23 4.61 -12.72
CA SER A 702 31.98 4.23 -13.92
C SER A 702 32.35 2.75 -13.89
N THR A 703 32.04 2.04 -14.98
CA THR A 703 32.42 0.64 -15.17
C THR A 703 33.87 0.47 -15.64
N ALA A 704 34.41 1.46 -16.36
CA ALA A 704 35.79 1.44 -16.84
C ALA A 704 36.74 2.20 -15.90
N TRP A 705 37.95 1.69 -15.76
CA TRP A 705 39.08 2.42 -15.20
C TRP A 705 39.53 3.52 -16.17
N SER A 706 40.05 4.63 -15.63
CA SER A 706 40.67 5.70 -16.42
C SER A 706 41.84 5.17 -17.24
N LYS A 707 42.29 5.93 -18.24
CA LYS A 707 43.63 5.71 -18.80
C LYS A 707 44.69 5.89 -17.69
N PRO A 708 45.81 5.15 -17.71
CA PRO A 708 46.86 5.29 -16.71
C PRO A 708 47.39 6.72 -16.64
N VAL A 709 47.40 7.27 -15.43
CA VAL A 709 48.01 8.56 -15.11
C VAL A 709 49.45 8.29 -14.67
N SER A 710 50.41 8.54 -15.57
CA SER A 710 51.82 8.23 -15.32
C SER A 710 52.46 9.14 -14.28
N GLY A 711 53.40 8.57 -13.52
CA GLY A 711 54.22 9.29 -12.54
C GLY A 711 54.03 8.76 -11.13
N ASN A 712 55.00 9.07 -10.25
CA ASN A 712 54.99 8.58 -8.88
C ASN A 712 53.98 9.30 -7.99
N THR A 713 53.74 10.60 -8.21
CA THR A 713 52.76 11.42 -7.46
C THR A 713 51.96 12.37 -8.38
N PRO A 714 51.12 11.85 -9.30
CA PRO A 714 50.41 12.68 -10.26
C PRO A 714 49.15 13.34 -9.67
N THR A 715 48.55 14.25 -10.45
CA THR A 715 47.22 14.82 -10.18
C THR A 715 46.24 14.47 -11.30
N ALA A 716 44.96 14.33 -10.95
CA ALA A 716 43.87 14.04 -11.88
C ALA A 716 42.67 14.96 -11.62
N GLY A 717 42.10 15.50 -12.70
CA GLY A 717 40.82 16.22 -12.67
C GLY A 717 39.67 15.24 -12.85
N ILE A 718 38.81 15.11 -11.85
CA ILE A 718 37.70 14.14 -11.82
C ILE A 718 36.38 14.88 -11.65
N THR A 719 35.40 14.59 -12.51
CA THR A 719 34.09 15.27 -12.53
C THR A 719 32.98 14.29 -12.15
N PRO A 720 32.47 14.32 -10.91
CA PRO A 720 31.32 13.53 -10.51
C PRO A 720 30.07 13.94 -11.28
N GLN A 721 29.27 12.96 -11.70
CA GLN A 721 28.02 13.22 -12.44
C GLN A 721 26.77 13.13 -11.57
N VAL A 722 26.86 12.58 -10.36
CA VAL A 722 25.73 12.40 -9.45
C VAL A 722 25.99 13.10 -8.12
N ALA A 723 24.94 13.60 -7.49
CA ALA A 723 24.99 14.16 -6.15
C ALA A 723 25.10 13.04 -5.09
N GLY A 724 25.33 13.44 -3.84
CA GLY A 724 25.44 12.51 -2.72
C GLY A 724 26.84 11.92 -2.56
N THR A 725 26.93 10.89 -1.71
CA THR A 725 28.22 10.29 -1.34
C THR A 725 28.80 9.49 -2.51
N GLN A 726 29.87 10.01 -3.10
CA GLN A 726 30.61 9.38 -4.16
C GLN A 726 31.76 8.53 -3.61
N GLN A 727 32.08 7.47 -4.33
CA GLN A 727 33.22 6.61 -4.05
C GLN A 727 34.22 6.70 -5.21
N LEU A 728 35.43 7.18 -4.92
CA LEU A 728 36.57 7.17 -5.84
C LEU A 728 37.48 5.99 -5.48
N GLN A 729 37.69 5.10 -6.43
CA GLN A 729 38.65 4.01 -6.34
C GLN A 729 39.92 4.37 -7.10
N VAL A 730 41.09 4.15 -6.51
CA VAL A 730 42.39 4.41 -7.13
C VAL A 730 43.33 3.24 -6.86
N LYS A 731 43.88 2.63 -7.90
CA LYS A 731 44.89 1.57 -7.79
C LYS A 731 46.20 2.03 -8.42
N ALA A 732 47.30 1.48 -7.91
CA ALA A 732 48.65 1.82 -8.37
C ALA A 732 49.29 0.65 -9.13
N GLU A 733 50.16 0.99 -10.06
CA GLU A 733 51.02 0.05 -10.78
C GLU A 733 52.46 0.22 -10.31
N ASP A 734 53.16 -0.88 -10.02
CA ASP A 734 54.58 -0.87 -9.74
C ASP A 734 55.44 -0.83 -11.03
N SER A 735 56.76 -0.73 -10.88
CA SER A 735 57.68 -0.72 -12.03
C SER A 735 57.78 -2.05 -12.79
N ALA A 736 57.23 -3.13 -12.25
CA ALA A 736 57.14 -4.45 -12.89
C ALA A 736 55.81 -4.63 -13.66
N GLY A 737 54.94 -3.62 -13.68
CA GLY A 737 53.64 -3.66 -14.36
C GLY A 737 52.56 -4.40 -13.56
N ARG A 738 52.75 -4.57 -12.24
CA ARG A 738 51.78 -5.25 -11.37
C ARG A 738 50.88 -4.21 -10.71
N TRP A 739 49.57 -4.47 -10.76
CA TRP A 739 48.55 -3.64 -10.13
C TRP A 739 48.24 -4.12 -8.72
N GLY A 740 48.16 -3.18 -7.78
CA GLY A 740 47.82 -3.45 -6.38
C GLY A 740 46.33 -3.31 -6.05
N PRO A 741 45.94 -3.57 -4.79
CA PRO A 741 44.63 -3.21 -4.26
C PRO A 741 44.31 -1.72 -4.44
N ALA A 742 43.02 -1.42 -4.61
CA ALA A 742 42.53 -0.06 -4.76
C ALA A 742 42.35 0.61 -3.39
N ALA A 743 42.78 1.87 -3.28
CA ALA A 743 42.37 2.75 -2.20
C ALA A 743 41.00 3.33 -2.52
N ILE A 744 40.12 3.40 -1.51
CA ILE A 744 38.79 3.95 -1.65
C ILE A 744 38.70 5.23 -0.86
N VAL A 745 38.32 6.32 -1.54
CA VAL A 745 38.02 7.58 -0.88
C VAL A 745 36.59 7.99 -1.17
N LYS A 746 35.83 8.21 -0.10
CA LYS A 746 34.49 8.78 -0.17
C LYS A 746 34.56 10.29 -0.06
N PHE A 747 33.72 10.96 -0.83
CA PHE A 747 33.50 12.40 -0.72
C PHE A 747 32.05 12.69 -1.04
N ASN A 748 31.50 13.75 -0.48
CA ASN A 748 30.10 14.09 -0.68
C ASN A 748 30.00 15.18 -1.74
N VAL A 749 29.27 14.88 -2.81
CA VAL A 749 28.92 15.87 -3.83
C VAL A 749 27.64 16.54 -3.34
N ALA A 750 27.67 17.87 -3.21
CA ALA A 750 26.46 18.61 -2.88
C ALA A 750 25.35 18.33 -3.90
N GLU A 751 24.10 18.53 -3.51
CA GLU A 751 23.02 18.57 -4.48
C GLU A 751 23.37 19.57 -5.59
N GLY A 752 23.04 19.22 -6.84
CA GLY A 752 23.20 20.17 -7.92
C GLY A 752 22.44 21.44 -7.59
N LYS A 753 22.94 22.59 -8.06
CA LYS A 753 22.30 23.88 -7.76
C LYS A 753 20.78 23.74 -7.99
N PRO A 754 19.95 24.05 -6.99
CA PRO A 754 18.51 23.83 -7.08
C PRO A 754 17.90 24.74 -8.14
N ALA A 755 16.62 24.54 -8.41
CA ALA A 755 15.89 25.38 -9.34
C ALA A 755 15.98 26.85 -8.91
N ILE A 756 16.15 27.74 -9.88
CA ILE A 756 16.13 29.20 -9.69
C ILE A 756 14.72 29.79 -9.85
N GLY A 757 13.76 28.98 -10.30
CA GLY A 757 12.34 29.27 -10.28
C GLY A 757 11.55 27.96 -10.15
N ARG A 758 10.52 27.94 -9.29
CA ARG A 758 9.63 26.78 -9.08
C ARG A 758 8.20 27.24 -8.83
N TRP A 759 7.24 26.74 -9.60
CA TRP A 759 5.80 27.04 -9.45
C TRP A 759 5.01 25.75 -9.40
N HIS A 760 4.46 25.45 -8.22
CA HIS A 760 3.57 24.31 -7.99
C HIS A 760 2.16 24.57 -8.51
N PHE A 761 1.72 25.84 -8.53
CA PHE A 761 0.34 26.22 -8.85
C PHE A 761 -0.72 25.68 -7.87
N ASP A 762 -0.34 25.50 -6.62
CA ASP A 762 -1.15 25.07 -5.47
C ASP A 762 -1.66 26.24 -4.59
N ASP A 763 -1.34 27.49 -4.96
CA ASP A 763 -1.52 28.67 -4.11
C ASP A 763 -2.98 29.04 -3.79
N ALA A 764 -3.97 28.54 -4.55
CA ALA A 764 -5.37 28.85 -4.30
C ALA A 764 -6.37 27.82 -4.83
N ALA A 765 -7.55 27.80 -4.21
CA ALA A 765 -8.65 26.94 -4.62
C ALA A 765 -9.30 27.39 -5.95
N PRO A 766 -9.90 26.45 -6.72
CA PRO A 766 -10.68 26.77 -7.90
C PRO A 766 -11.77 27.83 -7.63
N GLY A 767 -11.90 28.82 -8.50
CA GLY A 767 -12.91 29.87 -8.37
C GLY A 767 -12.66 30.95 -7.32
N SER A 768 -11.55 30.89 -6.56
CA SER A 768 -11.21 31.86 -5.52
C SER A 768 -11.01 33.31 -6.01
N GLY A 769 -10.72 33.49 -7.31
CA GLY A 769 -10.37 34.78 -7.90
C GLY A 769 -8.93 35.23 -7.63
N ALA A 770 -8.14 34.44 -6.90
CA ALA A 770 -6.70 34.66 -6.77
C ALA A 770 -6.00 34.45 -8.12
N THR A 771 -5.02 35.29 -8.45
CA THR A 771 -4.35 35.28 -9.76
C THR A 771 -2.83 35.20 -9.66
N THR A 772 -2.28 34.92 -8.48
CA THR A 772 -0.83 34.92 -8.28
C THR A 772 -0.38 33.52 -7.92
N ALA A 773 0.59 33.00 -8.68
CA ALA A 773 1.32 31.77 -8.37
C ALA A 773 2.69 32.11 -7.79
N THR A 774 3.03 31.51 -6.65
CA THR A 774 4.28 31.78 -5.94
C THR A 774 5.44 31.06 -6.61
N ASP A 775 6.58 31.75 -6.68
CA ASP A 775 7.86 31.09 -6.97
C ASP A 775 8.47 30.58 -5.65
N THR A 776 8.50 29.27 -5.45
CA THR A 776 8.99 28.60 -4.23
C THR A 776 10.45 28.19 -4.28
N ALA A 777 11.18 28.55 -5.35
CA ALA A 777 12.61 28.25 -5.45
C ALA A 777 13.38 28.74 -4.21
N THR A 778 14.53 28.12 -3.93
CA THR A 778 15.40 28.51 -2.81
C THR A 778 16.63 29.30 -3.25
N GLU A 779 16.95 29.27 -4.56
CA GLU A 779 18.04 30.03 -5.17
C GLU A 779 17.53 31.07 -6.17
N GLY A 780 18.34 32.11 -6.44
CA GLY A 780 17.98 33.18 -7.38
C GLY A 780 16.94 34.18 -6.87
N THR A 781 16.52 35.09 -7.76
CA THR A 781 15.45 36.07 -7.49
C THR A 781 14.10 35.38 -7.60
N ARG A 782 13.11 35.76 -6.76
CA ARG A 782 11.75 35.20 -6.84
C ARG A 782 10.93 35.87 -7.93
N HIS A 783 10.31 35.07 -8.79
CA HIS A 783 9.51 35.54 -9.91
C HIS A 783 8.07 35.02 -9.80
N ALA A 784 7.22 35.64 -8.99
CA ALA A 784 5.80 35.28 -8.95
C ALA A 784 5.17 35.37 -10.35
N ALA A 785 4.34 34.39 -10.69
CA ALA A 785 3.57 34.36 -11.93
C ALA A 785 2.18 34.95 -11.71
N THR A 786 1.69 35.74 -12.66
CA THR A 786 0.31 36.25 -12.66
C THR A 786 -0.51 35.52 -13.72
N LEU A 787 -1.69 35.04 -13.34
CA LEU A 787 -2.70 34.43 -14.21
C LEU A 787 -3.55 35.53 -14.86
N TYR A 788 -3.79 35.40 -16.17
CA TYR A 788 -4.47 36.43 -16.96
C TYR A 788 -5.71 35.92 -17.69
N THR A 789 -6.67 36.84 -17.87
CA THR A 789 -7.96 36.65 -18.54
C THR A 789 -8.91 35.69 -17.80
N THR A 790 -10.14 35.55 -18.30
CA THR A 790 -11.09 34.56 -17.78
C THR A 790 -10.75 33.13 -18.19
N GLY A 791 -9.82 32.93 -19.13
CA GLY A 791 -9.37 31.62 -19.58
C GLY A 791 -8.32 30.95 -18.68
N SER A 792 -7.97 31.54 -17.54
CA SER A 792 -7.01 30.98 -16.58
C SER A 792 -7.61 30.85 -15.18
N GLY A 793 -7.07 29.92 -14.38
CA GLY A 793 -7.51 29.67 -13.00
C GLY A 793 -6.81 28.47 -12.38
N TRP A 794 -7.35 28.01 -11.25
CA TRP A 794 -6.84 26.86 -10.48
C TRP A 794 -7.72 25.63 -10.71
N SER A 795 -7.11 24.46 -10.77
CA SER A 795 -7.76 23.15 -10.94
C SER A 795 -7.46 22.26 -9.74
N SER A 796 -8.44 21.45 -9.31
CA SER A 796 -8.22 20.38 -8.34
C SER A 796 -7.62 19.11 -8.95
N LEU A 797 -7.64 18.98 -10.28
CA LEU A 797 -6.89 17.94 -10.99
C LEU A 797 -5.45 18.40 -11.12
N ALA A 798 -4.53 17.72 -10.45
CA ALA A 798 -3.13 18.13 -10.28
C ALA A 798 -2.24 16.89 -10.27
N ARG A 799 -0.95 17.06 -10.54
CA ARG A 799 -0.07 15.91 -10.76
C ARG A 799 0.30 15.20 -9.47
N ARG A 800 0.38 15.86 -8.31
CA ARG A 800 0.76 15.18 -7.06
C ARG A 800 -0.36 14.39 -6.40
N GLY A 801 -1.60 14.55 -6.87
CA GLY A 801 -2.76 13.88 -6.32
C GLY A 801 -3.55 14.76 -5.36
N ASP A 802 -4.15 14.14 -4.35
CA ASP A 802 -5.03 14.80 -3.40
C ASP A 802 -4.35 16.00 -2.70
N GLY A 803 -5.15 17.03 -2.41
CA GLY A 803 -4.72 18.28 -1.79
C GLY A 803 -3.98 19.24 -2.73
N ASP A 804 -3.43 18.77 -3.85
CA ASP A 804 -2.66 19.57 -4.80
C ASP A 804 -3.56 20.36 -5.76
N ARG A 805 -3.02 21.40 -6.41
CA ARG A 805 -3.72 22.16 -7.46
C ARG A 805 -2.80 22.43 -8.64
N SER A 806 -3.40 22.60 -9.80
CA SER A 806 -2.67 22.92 -11.02
C SER A 806 -3.16 24.23 -11.66
N LEU A 807 -2.34 24.76 -12.58
CA LEU A 807 -2.77 25.85 -13.46
C LEU A 807 -3.72 25.31 -14.52
N TRP A 808 -4.94 25.84 -14.56
CA TRP A 808 -5.94 25.58 -15.61
C TRP A 808 -5.89 26.66 -16.68
N LEU A 809 -5.82 26.28 -17.97
CA LEU A 809 -5.84 27.20 -19.11
C LEU A 809 -6.74 26.67 -20.25
N ASN A 810 -7.72 27.47 -20.66
CA ASN A 810 -8.41 27.39 -21.95
C ASN A 810 -9.07 26.05 -22.36
N ASP A 811 -9.23 25.04 -21.49
CA ASP A 811 -9.75 23.72 -21.90
C ASP A 811 -11.29 23.64 -22.03
N THR A 812 -11.95 24.80 -22.13
CA THR A 812 -13.40 24.94 -22.28
C THR A 812 -13.83 24.87 -23.75
N SER A 813 -15.07 24.47 -24.00
CA SER A 813 -15.68 24.53 -25.34
C SER A 813 -15.92 25.98 -25.82
N ASP A 814 -15.89 26.96 -24.93
CA ASP A 814 -16.08 28.37 -25.27
C ASP A 814 -14.78 28.99 -25.84
N ALA A 815 -14.73 29.11 -27.16
CA ALA A 815 -13.57 29.67 -27.87
C ALA A 815 -13.22 31.11 -27.48
N THR A 816 -14.16 31.89 -26.91
CA THR A 816 -13.87 33.26 -26.44
C THR A 816 -12.95 33.27 -25.22
N ARG A 817 -12.86 32.14 -24.52
CA ARG A 817 -12.02 31.95 -23.34
C ARG A 817 -10.67 31.31 -23.66
N HIS A 818 -10.33 31.10 -24.94
CA HIS A 818 -9.04 30.54 -25.38
C HIS A 818 -7.91 31.57 -25.47
N SER A 819 -7.76 32.40 -24.44
CA SER A 819 -6.73 33.46 -24.36
C SER A 819 -6.03 33.54 -23.00
N GLY A 820 -6.30 32.58 -22.11
CA GLY A 820 -5.68 32.42 -20.81
C GLY A 820 -4.22 32.00 -20.88
N TYR A 821 -3.44 32.57 -19.97
CA TYR A 821 -2.02 32.30 -19.78
C TYR A 821 -1.62 32.74 -18.36
N ALA A 822 -0.44 32.32 -17.92
CA ALA A 822 0.25 32.96 -16.81
C ALA A 822 1.61 33.51 -17.27
N ALA A 823 2.15 34.50 -16.56
CA ALA A 823 3.44 35.10 -16.88
C ALA A 823 4.14 35.66 -15.65
N THR A 824 5.46 35.57 -15.61
CA THR A 824 6.28 36.33 -14.66
C THR A 824 6.35 37.81 -15.05
N ALA A 825 6.88 38.65 -14.15
CA ALA A 825 7.10 40.09 -14.43
C ALA A 825 8.44 40.39 -15.14
N ALA A 826 9.37 39.44 -15.16
CA ALA A 826 10.73 39.59 -15.69
C ALA A 826 11.26 38.25 -16.22
N PRO A 827 12.33 38.23 -17.04
CA PRO A 827 13.01 36.99 -17.41
C PRO A 827 13.47 36.23 -16.17
N VAL A 828 13.38 34.90 -16.24
CA VAL A 828 13.82 33.99 -15.18
C VAL A 828 15.17 33.39 -15.56
N VAL A 829 15.39 33.10 -16.84
CA VAL A 829 16.60 32.42 -17.31
C VAL A 829 17.41 33.28 -18.26
N ASN A 830 18.73 33.28 -18.09
CA ASN A 830 19.65 33.78 -19.10
C ASN A 830 19.89 32.70 -20.15
N THR A 831 19.23 32.84 -21.30
CA THR A 831 19.35 31.95 -22.46
C THR A 831 20.74 31.90 -23.09
N GLN A 832 21.67 32.81 -22.73
CA GLN A 832 23.06 32.77 -23.20
C GLN A 832 23.94 31.74 -22.49
N SER A 833 23.46 31.18 -21.38
CA SER A 833 24.14 30.13 -20.63
C SER A 833 23.33 28.85 -20.68
N SER A 834 23.92 27.72 -20.29
CA SER A 834 23.16 26.48 -20.13
C SER A 834 21.96 26.68 -19.21
N PHE A 835 20.85 26.04 -19.56
CA PHE A 835 19.64 26.04 -18.75
C PHE A 835 18.78 24.81 -18.99
N THR A 836 17.88 24.57 -18.03
CA THR A 836 16.87 23.51 -18.08
C THR A 836 15.53 24.08 -17.67
N VAL A 837 14.48 23.70 -18.38
CA VAL A 837 13.08 23.99 -18.02
C VAL A 837 12.30 22.68 -17.96
N SER A 838 11.47 22.50 -16.94
CA SER A 838 10.61 21.34 -16.79
C SER A 838 9.18 21.74 -16.44
N ALA A 839 8.21 20.93 -16.87
CA ALA A 839 6.81 21.08 -16.52
C ALA A 839 6.08 19.74 -16.62
N TRP A 840 5.10 19.54 -15.76
CA TRP A 840 4.03 18.57 -15.99
C TRP A 840 2.94 19.22 -16.84
N ALA A 841 2.51 18.51 -17.88
CA ALA A 841 1.59 19.02 -18.88
C ALA A 841 0.44 18.04 -19.09
N TYR A 842 -0.79 18.55 -18.98
CA TYR A 842 -2.00 17.84 -19.33
C TYR A 842 -2.63 18.51 -20.55
N VAL A 843 -2.46 17.94 -21.73
CA VAL A 843 -2.94 18.55 -22.99
C VAL A 843 -4.35 18.05 -23.33
N ALA A 844 -5.30 18.97 -23.48
CA ALA A 844 -6.68 18.64 -23.82
C ALA A 844 -6.94 18.64 -25.34
N ASP A 845 -6.13 19.37 -26.10
CA ASP A 845 -6.33 19.62 -27.52
C ASP A 845 -4.99 19.89 -28.23
N THR A 846 -4.77 19.19 -29.34
CA THR A 846 -3.55 19.23 -30.16
C THR A 846 -3.79 19.73 -31.58
N SER A 847 -4.92 20.41 -31.83
CA SER A 847 -5.32 20.90 -33.16
C SER A 847 -4.55 22.13 -33.63
N ASP A 848 -3.91 22.85 -32.70
CA ASP A 848 -3.01 23.98 -32.96
C ASP A 848 -1.60 23.65 -32.41
N TYR A 849 -0.77 24.67 -32.16
CA TYR A 849 0.57 24.54 -31.60
C TYR A 849 0.61 24.87 -30.08
N PRO A 850 -0.04 24.13 -29.17
CA PRO A 850 -0.17 24.54 -27.78
C PRO A 850 1.20 24.56 -27.08
N THR A 851 1.59 25.73 -26.57
CA THR A 851 2.88 25.95 -25.89
C THR A 851 2.73 25.82 -24.38
N VAL A 852 3.54 24.97 -23.74
CA VAL A 852 3.60 24.82 -22.28
C VAL A 852 4.38 25.99 -21.67
N LEU A 853 5.62 26.17 -22.12
CA LEU A 853 6.55 27.17 -21.59
C LEU A 853 7.30 27.87 -22.73
N SER A 854 7.51 29.17 -22.59
CA SER A 854 8.45 29.93 -23.42
C SER A 854 8.96 31.14 -22.65
N GLU A 855 10.13 31.67 -22.99
CA GLU A 855 10.56 32.97 -22.48
C GLU A 855 10.70 33.96 -23.63
N THR A 856 10.15 35.16 -23.45
CA THR A 856 10.08 36.19 -24.49
C THR A 856 11.39 36.97 -24.56
N GLY A 857 11.82 37.34 -25.76
CA GLY A 857 12.90 38.29 -25.99
C GLY A 857 12.55 39.32 -27.07
N SER A 858 13.42 40.31 -27.28
CA SER A 858 13.32 41.36 -28.31
C SER A 858 13.18 40.82 -29.75
N ASP A 859 13.71 39.63 -30.02
CA ASP A 859 13.58 38.90 -31.29
C ASP A 859 12.49 37.80 -31.24
N GLY A 860 11.57 37.84 -30.27
CA GLY A 860 10.60 36.78 -30.02
C GLY A 860 11.08 35.79 -28.95
N SER A 861 10.35 34.69 -28.76
CA SER A 861 10.66 33.69 -27.74
C SER A 861 11.92 32.90 -28.10
N GLY A 862 12.97 33.03 -27.28
CA GLY A 862 14.27 32.37 -27.50
C GLY A 862 14.17 30.85 -27.50
N PHE A 863 13.33 30.31 -26.61
CA PHE A 863 12.92 28.91 -26.64
C PHE A 863 11.40 28.77 -26.53
N ALA A 864 10.87 27.62 -26.95
CA ALA A 864 9.51 27.20 -26.67
C ALA A 864 9.43 25.67 -26.49
N LEU A 865 8.73 25.22 -25.45
CA LEU A 865 8.37 23.83 -25.22
C LEU A 865 6.88 23.66 -25.56
N TYR A 866 6.57 22.92 -26.62
CA TYR A 866 5.22 22.88 -27.19
C TYR A 866 4.94 21.57 -27.93
N TYR A 867 3.67 21.30 -28.24
CA TYR A 867 3.28 20.23 -29.15
C TYR A 867 3.16 20.74 -30.59
N SER A 868 3.79 20.07 -31.54
CA SER A 868 3.71 20.39 -32.97
C SER A 868 2.66 19.51 -33.67
N PRO A 869 1.52 20.05 -34.15
CA PRO A 869 0.53 19.29 -34.92
C PRO A 869 1.08 18.82 -36.27
N GLY A 870 2.01 19.60 -36.87
CA GLY A 870 2.65 19.23 -38.13
C GLY A 870 3.63 18.07 -38.01
N ALA A 871 4.34 17.96 -36.88
CA ALA A 871 5.25 16.83 -36.60
C ALA A 871 4.61 15.72 -35.75
N GLN A 872 3.39 15.98 -35.25
CA GLN A 872 2.62 15.17 -34.31
C GLN A 872 3.42 14.75 -33.08
N ARG A 873 4.15 15.67 -32.45
CA ARG A 873 5.05 15.32 -31.32
C ARG A 873 5.40 16.53 -30.45
N TRP A 874 5.87 16.25 -29.24
CA TRP A 874 6.51 17.25 -28.37
C TRP A 874 7.82 17.77 -28.98
N VAL A 875 8.06 19.07 -28.84
CA VAL A 875 9.23 19.75 -29.38
C VAL A 875 9.78 20.75 -28.35
N PHE A 876 11.07 20.66 -28.06
CA PHE A 876 11.82 21.75 -27.44
C PHE A 876 12.56 22.53 -28.52
N LEU A 877 12.08 23.74 -28.78
CA LEU A 877 12.48 24.58 -29.91
C LEU A 877 13.41 25.69 -29.46
N TRP A 878 14.44 25.91 -30.25
CA TRP A 878 15.32 27.07 -30.19
C TRP A 878 15.08 27.98 -31.39
N ASN A 879 14.92 29.28 -31.16
CA ASN A 879 14.73 30.28 -32.21
C ASN A 879 15.87 31.29 -32.20
N TRP A 880 16.29 31.72 -33.39
CA TRP A 880 17.24 32.81 -33.58
C TRP A 880 16.96 33.55 -34.89
N TYR A 881 17.65 34.65 -35.13
CA TYR A 881 17.51 35.44 -36.35
C TYR A 881 18.83 35.56 -37.09
N GLU A 882 18.81 35.34 -38.41
CA GLU A 882 19.93 35.54 -39.31
C GLU A 882 19.54 36.53 -40.40
N GLY A 883 20.21 37.69 -40.45
CA GLY A 883 19.91 38.72 -41.45
C GLY A 883 18.45 39.21 -41.41
N GLY A 884 17.82 39.21 -40.23
CA GLY A 884 16.40 39.59 -40.05
C GLY A 884 15.39 38.47 -40.38
N VAL A 885 15.86 37.27 -40.72
CA VAL A 885 15.00 36.10 -40.99
C VAL A 885 15.00 35.16 -39.79
N ARG A 886 13.81 34.81 -39.30
CA ARG A 886 13.66 33.81 -38.23
C ARG A 886 14.17 32.45 -38.69
N LYS A 887 14.99 31.84 -37.85
CA LYS A 887 15.48 30.47 -37.95
C LYS A 887 15.07 29.72 -36.69
N TYR A 888 14.92 28.41 -36.81
CA TYR A 888 14.54 27.57 -35.69
C TYR A 888 15.05 26.14 -35.87
N LEU A 889 15.31 25.48 -34.75
CA LEU A 889 15.69 24.07 -34.68
C LEU A 889 15.10 23.48 -33.40
N GLY A 890 14.61 22.24 -33.45
CA GLY A 890 13.97 21.61 -32.31
C GLY A 890 14.52 20.21 -32.01
N ALA A 891 14.64 19.90 -30.73
CA ALA A 891 14.71 18.52 -30.25
C ALA A 891 13.29 17.95 -30.19
N ASN A 892 13.08 16.83 -30.87
CA ASN A 892 11.77 16.23 -31.11
C ASN A 892 11.61 14.97 -30.25
N ALA A 893 10.39 14.68 -29.78
CA ALA A 893 10.09 13.37 -29.21
C ALA A 893 10.21 12.28 -30.28
N ASP A 894 10.59 11.07 -29.87
CA ASP A 894 10.81 9.94 -30.79
C ASP A 894 9.48 9.43 -31.35
N ALA A 895 8.48 9.27 -30.48
CA ALA A 895 7.13 8.83 -30.85
C ALA A 895 6.33 9.93 -31.55
N ALA A 896 5.46 9.53 -32.48
CA ALA A 896 4.45 10.38 -33.09
C ALA A 896 3.08 10.09 -32.44
N GLY A 897 2.30 11.15 -32.23
CA GLY A 897 1.08 11.14 -31.41
C GLY A 897 1.40 11.41 -29.93
N VAL A 898 0.45 12.01 -29.23
CA VAL A 898 0.50 12.18 -27.76
C VAL A 898 -0.86 11.82 -27.17
N PRO A 899 -0.90 11.13 -26.02
CA PRO A 899 -2.15 10.86 -25.34
C PRO A 899 -2.77 12.18 -24.86
N LEU A 900 -4.00 12.45 -25.29
CA LEU A 900 -4.75 13.61 -24.79
C LEU A 900 -5.29 13.31 -23.40
N LYS A 901 -5.46 14.36 -22.59
CA LYS A 901 -6.09 14.28 -21.27
C LYS A 901 -5.36 13.32 -20.32
N THR A 902 -4.04 13.28 -20.43
CA THR A 902 -3.15 12.53 -19.53
C THR A 902 -2.00 13.44 -19.12
N TRP A 903 -1.37 13.14 -17.99
CA TRP A 903 -0.20 13.88 -17.51
C TRP A 903 1.06 13.36 -18.19
N THR A 904 1.81 14.27 -18.83
CA THR A 904 3.13 13.99 -19.43
C THR A 904 4.15 14.96 -18.83
N HIS A 905 5.30 14.44 -18.41
CA HIS A 905 6.42 15.25 -17.94
C HIS A 905 7.31 15.65 -19.11
N LEU A 906 7.65 16.93 -19.22
CA LEU A 906 8.43 17.48 -20.32
C LEU A 906 9.59 18.31 -19.79
N THR A 907 10.81 17.98 -20.21
CA THR A 907 12.02 18.73 -19.84
C THR A 907 12.81 19.13 -21.08
N GLY A 908 13.07 20.42 -21.24
CA GLY A 908 13.96 20.97 -22.28
C GLY A 908 15.29 21.39 -21.70
N VAL A 909 16.39 20.93 -22.30
CA VAL A 909 17.76 21.26 -21.87
C VAL A 909 18.53 21.93 -22.99
N TYR A 910 19.14 23.07 -22.70
CA TYR A 910 20.12 23.72 -23.55
C TYR A 910 21.49 23.70 -22.88
N ASN A 911 22.49 23.14 -23.55
CA ASN A 911 23.88 23.17 -23.11
C ASN A 911 24.68 24.18 -23.96
N SER A 912 25.11 25.28 -23.35
CA SER A 912 25.82 26.35 -24.07
C SER A 912 27.25 25.96 -24.46
N THR A 913 27.89 25.07 -23.70
CA THR A 913 29.27 24.62 -23.95
C THR A 913 29.34 23.66 -25.13
N ALA A 914 28.41 22.70 -25.18
CA ALA A 914 28.27 21.72 -26.26
C ALA A 914 27.47 22.27 -27.45
N ARG A 915 26.72 23.36 -27.26
CA ARG A 915 25.76 23.93 -28.22
C ARG A 915 24.73 22.90 -28.68
N THR A 916 24.06 22.27 -27.71
CA THR A 916 23.08 21.20 -27.98
C THR A 916 21.74 21.47 -27.31
N LEU A 917 20.66 20.98 -27.94
CA LEU A 917 19.32 20.89 -27.36
C LEU A 917 18.99 19.43 -27.06
N SER A 918 18.36 19.18 -25.92
CA SER A 918 17.79 17.88 -25.58
C SER A 918 16.35 18.04 -25.14
N LEU A 919 15.52 17.06 -25.46
CA LEU A 919 14.15 16.94 -24.95
C LEU A 919 14.07 15.63 -24.16
N TYR A 920 13.47 15.71 -22.98
CA TYR A 920 13.06 14.54 -22.21
C TYR A 920 11.54 14.51 -22.13
N VAL A 921 10.98 13.32 -22.29
CA VAL A 921 9.55 13.05 -22.12
C VAL A 921 9.46 11.94 -21.08
N ASN A 922 8.68 12.15 -20.02
CA ASN A 922 8.50 11.20 -18.92
C ASN A 922 9.84 10.72 -18.33
N GLY A 923 10.73 11.69 -18.08
CA GLY A 923 12.06 11.44 -17.54
C GLY A 923 13.09 10.83 -18.51
N ARG A 924 12.69 10.50 -19.75
CA ARG A 924 13.54 9.81 -20.73
C ARG A 924 14.01 10.73 -21.85
N LEU A 925 15.32 10.69 -22.12
CA LEU A 925 15.93 11.40 -23.25
C LEU A 925 15.32 10.93 -24.58
N GLN A 926 14.91 11.88 -25.42
CA GLN A 926 14.36 11.63 -26.74
C GLN A 926 15.44 11.86 -27.80
N GLY A 927 15.79 10.81 -28.54
CA GLY A 927 16.86 10.84 -29.54
C GLY A 927 18.23 11.28 -28.99
N SER A 928 19.14 11.63 -29.90
CA SER A 928 20.44 12.22 -29.53
C SER A 928 20.34 13.74 -29.41
N PRO A 929 21.15 14.39 -28.54
CA PRO A 929 21.19 15.85 -28.43
C PRO A 929 21.39 16.53 -29.80
N VAL A 930 20.54 17.51 -30.11
CA VAL A 930 20.53 18.20 -31.39
C VAL A 930 21.56 19.33 -31.39
N ALA A 931 22.59 19.21 -32.24
CA ALA A 931 23.63 20.23 -32.38
C ALA A 931 23.11 21.50 -33.06
N LEU A 932 23.37 22.64 -32.43
CA LEU A 932 23.02 23.96 -32.93
C LEU A 932 24.17 24.56 -33.76
N PRO A 933 23.87 25.23 -34.89
CA PRO A 933 24.89 25.82 -35.73
C PRO A 933 25.63 26.97 -35.01
N ILE A 934 26.82 27.31 -35.47
CA ILE A 934 27.59 28.42 -34.87
C ILE A 934 26.88 29.78 -34.98
N THR A 935 25.93 29.91 -35.91
CA THR A 935 25.15 31.14 -36.15
C THR A 935 23.93 31.29 -35.24
N SER A 936 23.58 30.28 -34.44
CA SER A 936 22.42 30.32 -33.53
C SER A 936 22.76 30.87 -32.15
N ASP A 937 23.66 31.85 -32.07
CA ASP A 937 24.06 32.44 -30.80
C ASP A 937 22.84 33.00 -30.07
N ALA A 938 22.73 32.64 -28.80
CA ALA A 938 21.66 33.10 -27.93
C ALA A 938 21.73 34.62 -27.74
N THR A 939 20.62 35.32 -28.03
CA THR A 939 20.38 36.64 -27.48
C THR A 939 19.88 36.49 -26.06
N ALA A 940 20.36 37.33 -25.14
CA ALA A 940 19.85 37.34 -23.77
C ALA A 940 18.36 37.66 -23.80
N SER A 941 17.54 36.79 -23.23
CA SER A 941 16.12 37.08 -23.00
C SER A 941 15.98 38.33 -22.15
N ASP A 942 15.15 39.27 -22.60
CA ASP A 942 14.82 40.51 -21.92
C ASP A 942 13.33 40.62 -21.56
N GLY A 943 12.54 39.58 -21.88
CA GLY A 943 11.10 39.50 -21.64
C GLY A 943 10.72 38.40 -20.65
N THR A 944 9.41 38.30 -20.40
CA THR A 944 8.84 37.49 -19.32
C THR A 944 8.79 35.99 -19.67
N LEU A 945 8.96 35.14 -18.66
CA LEU A 945 8.64 33.71 -18.76
C LEU A 945 7.11 33.56 -18.89
N GLN A 946 6.68 32.80 -19.89
CA GLN A 946 5.29 32.57 -20.25
C GLN A 946 4.90 31.13 -19.97
N PHE A 947 3.74 30.97 -19.37
CA PHE A 947 3.06 29.69 -19.18
C PHE A 947 1.84 29.70 -20.08
N GLY A 948 1.82 28.78 -21.05
CA GLY A 948 0.66 28.58 -21.89
C GLY A 948 0.59 29.40 -23.18
N ARG A 949 1.69 30.04 -23.64
CA ARG A 949 1.75 30.76 -24.93
C ARG A 949 3.19 31.06 -25.37
N ALA A 950 3.37 31.48 -26.63
CA ALA A 950 4.67 31.93 -27.17
C ALA A 950 4.55 33.23 -27.98
N ASN A 951 5.67 33.94 -28.15
CA ASN A 951 5.81 35.06 -29.07
C ASN A 951 6.81 34.70 -30.18
N PHE A 952 6.50 35.01 -31.44
CA PHE A 952 7.45 34.84 -32.55
C PHE A 952 7.57 36.09 -33.43
N SER A 953 7.05 37.24 -32.99
CA SER A 953 7.26 38.53 -33.64
C SER A 953 8.49 39.24 -33.08
N VAL A 954 9.16 40.01 -33.95
CA VAL A 954 10.24 40.93 -33.58
C VAL A 954 9.63 42.25 -33.09
N GLY A 955 10.17 42.82 -32.02
CA GLY A 955 9.70 44.09 -31.46
C GLY A 955 8.49 43.89 -30.53
N THR A 956 7.36 44.56 -30.80
CA THR A 956 6.17 44.43 -29.96
C THR A 956 5.66 42.98 -29.97
N PRO A 957 5.53 42.31 -28.81
CA PRO A 957 5.10 40.91 -28.76
C PRO A 957 3.68 40.70 -29.31
N SER A 958 3.54 39.72 -30.19
CA SER A 958 2.26 39.20 -30.69
C SER A 958 2.13 37.74 -30.28
N TYR A 959 1.51 37.51 -29.12
CA TYR A 959 1.38 36.18 -28.55
C TYR A 959 0.39 35.29 -29.31
N VAL A 960 0.80 34.05 -29.52
CA VAL A 960 0.07 32.98 -30.22
C VAL A 960 0.20 31.66 -29.43
N ASN A 961 -0.32 30.56 -29.98
CA ASN A 961 -0.04 29.20 -29.49
C ASN A 961 -0.54 28.94 -28.06
N TYR A 962 -1.75 29.42 -27.75
CA TYR A 962 -2.34 29.31 -26.42
C TYR A 962 -2.57 27.84 -26.04
N TRP A 963 -2.10 27.46 -24.85
CA TRP A 963 -2.26 26.12 -24.27
C TRP A 963 -3.73 25.82 -23.99
N ARG A 964 -4.14 24.56 -24.14
CA ARG A 964 -5.47 24.07 -23.74
C ARG A 964 -5.29 22.85 -22.85
N GLY A 965 -5.55 23.02 -21.56
CA GLY A 965 -5.42 21.96 -20.56
C GLY A 965 -4.87 22.48 -19.25
N ARG A 966 -4.00 21.69 -18.61
CA ARG A 966 -3.37 22.05 -17.33
C ARG A 966 -1.85 22.02 -17.40
N ILE A 967 -1.22 22.82 -16.56
CA ILE A 967 0.23 22.89 -16.37
C ILE A 967 0.49 22.82 -14.87
N ASP A 968 1.53 22.09 -14.48
CA ASP A 968 1.84 21.83 -13.09
C ASP A 968 3.36 21.69 -12.87
N GLU A 969 3.80 21.84 -11.63
CA GLU A 969 5.16 21.55 -11.16
C GLU A 969 6.26 22.11 -12.08
N VAL A 970 6.16 23.39 -12.42
CA VAL A 970 7.14 24.02 -13.31
C VAL A 970 8.42 24.33 -12.54
N ALA A 971 9.56 23.95 -13.11
CA ALA A 971 10.86 24.24 -12.53
C ALA A 971 11.88 24.70 -13.59
N VAL A 972 12.74 25.63 -13.21
CA VAL A 972 13.74 26.26 -14.09
C VAL A 972 15.10 26.27 -13.41
N TRP A 973 16.14 25.87 -14.14
CA TRP A 973 17.53 25.87 -13.69
C TRP A 973 18.42 26.67 -14.64
N GLN A 974 19.34 27.48 -14.10
CA GLN A 974 20.44 28.09 -14.88
C GLN A 974 21.64 27.15 -15.01
N ARG A 975 21.37 25.92 -15.43
CA ARG A 975 22.34 24.88 -15.78
C ARG A 975 21.65 23.80 -16.61
N ASP A 976 22.42 23.05 -17.37
CA ASP A 976 21.95 21.83 -17.99
C ASP A 976 21.85 20.72 -16.94
N LEU A 977 20.66 20.12 -16.81
CA LEU A 977 20.46 18.86 -16.11
C LEU A 977 20.73 17.72 -17.09
N THR A 978 21.39 16.67 -16.63
CA THR A 978 21.55 15.44 -17.42
C THR A 978 20.85 14.27 -16.75
N GLN A 979 20.60 13.20 -17.53
CA GLN A 979 20.05 11.96 -16.98
C GLN A 979 21.00 11.37 -15.93
N GLU A 980 22.31 11.47 -16.15
CA GLU A 980 23.33 10.98 -15.23
C GLU A 980 23.31 11.73 -13.90
N GLU A 981 22.84 12.97 -13.84
CA GLU A 981 22.66 13.69 -12.57
C GLU A 981 21.45 13.22 -11.75
N ASN A 982 20.62 12.32 -12.29
CA ASN A 982 19.34 11.88 -11.75
C ASN A 982 18.31 12.99 -11.50
N GLY A 983 18.64 14.27 -11.76
CA GLY A 983 17.77 15.41 -11.50
C GLY A 983 16.45 15.31 -12.26
N ILE A 984 16.49 14.95 -13.55
CA ILE A 984 15.28 14.84 -14.38
C ILE A 984 14.40 13.67 -13.91
N ALA A 985 14.99 12.53 -13.53
CA ALA A 985 14.24 11.39 -12.99
C ALA A 985 13.56 11.71 -11.65
N THR A 986 14.21 12.51 -10.80
CA THR A 986 13.61 12.97 -9.54
C THR A 986 12.42 13.91 -9.77
N GLU A 987 12.53 14.84 -10.73
CA GLU A 987 11.40 15.74 -11.07
C GLU A 987 10.24 14.98 -11.74
N ASP A 988 10.50 13.86 -12.41
CA ASP A 988 9.45 12.96 -12.91
C ASP A 988 8.72 12.23 -11.77
N ARG A 989 9.45 11.74 -10.77
CA ARG A 989 8.82 11.00 -9.66
C ARG A 989 8.08 11.90 -8.69
N LEU A 990 8.41 13.19 -8.64
CA LEU A 990 7.85 14.16 -7.70
C LEU A 990 7.88 13.63 -6.27
N LEU A 991 9.07 13.23 -5.79
CA LEU A 991 9.20 12.59 -4.50
C LEU A 991 8.67 13.46 -3.35
N ASP A 992 7.96 12.83 -2.40
CA ASP A 992 7.56 13.45 -1.14
C ASP A 992 8.70 13.48 -0.11
N SER A 993 8.39 13.90 1.12
CA SER A 993 9.39 13.96 2.21
C SER A 993 9.94 12.61 2.64
N ASP A 994 9.21 11.52 2.40
CA ASP A 994 9.61 10.14 2.72
C ASP A 994 10.29 9.45 1.53
N GLY A 995 10.44 10.15 0.41
CA GLY A 995 11.06 9.66 -0.81
C GLY A 995 10.14 8.76 -1.64
N LYS A 996 8.82 8.82 -1.46
CA LYS A 996 7.82 8.12 -2.27
C LYS A 996 7.40 8.98 -3.44
N ALA A 997 7.13 8.34 -4.58
CA ALA A 997 6.65 9.08 -5.76
C ALA A 997 5.22 9.54 -5.56
N SER A 998 4.91 10.80 -5.90
CA SER A 998 3.53 11.28 -5.90
C SER A 998 2.71 10.61 -7.02
N THR A 999 1.47 10.25 -6.70
CA THR A 999 0.55 9.55 -7.61
C THR A 999 -0.76 10.31 -7.73
N GLU A 1000 -1.24 10.53 -8.95
CA GLU A 1000 -2.56 11.11 -9.22
C GLU A 1000 -3.53 10.02 -9.69
N LEU A 1001 -4.70 9.91 -9.07
CA LEU A 1001 -5.72 8.93 -9.44
C LEU A 1001 -6.40 9.40 -10.74
N MET A 1002 -6.09 8.75 -11.86
CA MET A 1002 -6.57 9.09 -13.20
C MET A 1002 -7.87 8.39 -13.56
N GLY A 1003 -8.24 7.32 -12.88
CA GLY A 1003 -9.52 6.64 -13.09
C GLY A 1003 -9.79 5.61 -12.02
N ALA A 1004 -11.04 5.58 -11.55
CA ALA A 1004 -11.51 4.61 -10.57
C ALA A 1004 -12.91 4.12 -10.94
N TRP A 1005 -13.09 2.81 -11.07
CA TRP A 1005 -14.38 2.20 -11.37
C TRP A 1005 -14.71 1.15 -10.33
N ASN A 1006 -15.67 1.49 -9.47
CA ASN A 1006 -16.24 0.59 -8.48
C ASN A 1006 -17.65 0.15 -8.93
N PRO A 1007 -17.85 -1.11 -9.37
CA PRO A 1007 -19.13 -1.64 -9.80
C PRO A 1007 -20.12 -1.94 -8.67
N ASP A 1008 -19.73 -1.79 -7.40
CA ASP A 1008 -20.65 -2.01 -6.28
C ASP A 1008 -21.87 -1.07 -6.36
N GLY A 1009 -23.06 -1.66 -6.25
CA GLY A 1009 -24.34 -0.97 -6.45
C GLY A 1009 -24.68 -0.62 -7.90
N ALA A 1010 -23.77 -0.78 -8.85
CA ALA A 1010 -23.99 -0.40 -10.23
C ALA A 1010 -24.82 -1.44 -11.00
N THR A 1011 -25.73 -0.97 -11.86
CA THR A 1011 -26.50 -1.82 -12.78
C THR A 1011 -26.58 -1.16 -14.17
N GLY A 1012 -26.95 -1.93 -15.19
CA GLY A 1012 -27.08 -1.43 -16.56
C GLY A 1012 -25.84 -1.67 -17.41
N THR A 1013 -25.61 -0.79 -18.39
CA THR A 1013 -24.56 -0.97 -19.43
C THR A 1013 -23.42 0.04 -19.34
N THR A 1014 -23.34 0.84 -18.28
CA THR A 1014 -22.28 1.84 -18.09
C THR A 1014 -21.86 1.91 -16.63
N LEU A 1015 -20.57 2.12 -16.40
CA LEU A 1015 -20.01 2.33 -15.08
C LEU A 1015 -19.20 3.63 -15.07
N ALA A 1016 -19.64 4.61 -14.27
CA ALA A 1016 -19.01 5.92 -14.20
C ALA A 1016 -17.81 5.91 -13.24
N ASP A 1017 -16.80 6.72 -13.55
CA ASP A 1017 -15.74 7.11 -12.62
C ASP A 1017 -16.21 8.32 -11.81
N SER A 1018 -16.61 8.07 -10.57
CA SER A 1018 -17.13 9.09 -9.65
C SER A 1018 -16.09 9.64 -8.69
N THR A 1019 -14.91 9.02 -8.61
CA THR A 1019 -13.94 9.32 -7.54
C THR A 1019 -12.74 10.11 -8.04
N SER A 1020 -12.21 9.81 -9.24
CA SER A 1020 -10.97 10.44 -9.72
C SER A 1020 -11.11 11.93 -10.08
N GLY A 1021 -12.34 12.43 -10.24
CA GLY A 1021 -12.63 13.77 -10.76
C GLY A 1021 -12.49 13.92 -12.28
N TYR A 1022 -12.00 12.90 -13.01
CA TYR A 1022 -11.87 12.94 -14.47
C TYR A 1022 -13.12 12.47 -15.23
N GLY A 1023 -14.05 11.77 -14.57
CA GLY A 1023 -15.37 11.44 -15.11
C GLY A 1023 -15.36 10.46 -16.29
N ARG A 1024 -14.39 9.52 -16.33
CA ARG A 1024 -14.26 8.53 -17.39
C ARG A 1024 -15.31 7.43 -17.24
N THR A 1025 -16.14 7.18 -18.24
CA THR A 1025 -17.18 6.14 -18.17
C THR A 1025 -16.76 4.88 -18.92
N LEU A 1026 -16.85 3.71 -18.26
CA LEU A 1026 -16.79 2.39 -18.89
C LEU A 1026 -18.15 2.05 -19.50
N THR A 1027 -18.15 1.57 -20.74
CA THR A 1027 -19.33 1.10 -21.46
C THR A 1027 -19.25 -0.41 -21.65
N LEU A 1028 -20.25 -1.14 -21.15
CA LEU A 1028 -20.34 -2.60 -21.26
C LEU A 1028 -20.89 -3.00 -22.64
N SER A 1029 -20.37 -4.09 -23.19
CA SER A 1029 -20.76 -4.64 -24.49
C SER A 1029 -20.68 -6.17 -24.51
N GLY A 1030 -21.23 -6.77 -25.57
CA GLY A 1030 -21.32 -8.23 -25.71
C GLY A 1030 -22.12 -8.86 -24.57
N GLY A 1031 -21.63 -9.96 -24.00
CA GLY A 1031 -22.22 -10.57 -22.82
C GLY A 1031 -21.67 -10.11 -21.47
N ALA A 1032 -21.16 -8.87 -21.38
CA ALA A 1032 -20.85 -8.25 -20.09
C ALA A 1032 -22.11 -7.70 -19.42
N SER A 1033 -22.16 -7.79 -18.08
CA SER A 1033 -23.24 -7.22 -17.28
C SER A 1033 -22.74 -6.73 -15.92
N LEU A 1034 -23.42 -5.73 -15.36
CA LEU A 1034 -23.27 -5.36 -13.95
C LEU A 1034 -24.30 -6.14 -13.13
N ASP A 1035 -23.85 -6.94 -12.18
CA ASP A 1035 -24.71 -7.72 -11.27
C ASP A 1035 -24.96 -7.00 -9.92
N GLY A 1036 -24.47 -5.77 -9.79
CA GLY A 1036 -24.50 -5.00 -8.55
C GLY A 1036 -23.24 -5.16 -7.69
N GLU A 1037 -22.39 -6.14 -7.95
CA GLU A 1037 -21.17 -6.36 -7.17
C GLU A 1037 -19.92 -6.31 -8.05
N GLY A 1038 -20.07 -6.57 -9.35
CA GLY A 1038 -18.95 -6.62 -10.28
C GLY A 1038 -19.37 -6.49 -11.74
N ILE A 1039 -18.36 -6.26 -12.58
CA ILE A 1039 -18.44 -6.44 -14.03
C ILE A 1039 -18.32 -7.95 -14.29
N VAL A 1040 -19.44 -8.60 -14.56
CA VAL A 1040 -19.51 -10.03 -14.91
C VAL A 1040 -19.19 -10.20 -16.39
N LEU A 1041 -18.26 -11.09 -16.70
CA LEU A 1041 -17.71 -11.34 -18.03
C LEU A 1041 -17.89 -12.82 -18.38
N ASN A 1042 -18.51 -13.09 -19.54
CA ASN A 1042 -18.89 -14.44 -19.95
C ASN A 1042 -17.76 -15.27 -20.58
N GLY A 1043 -16.59 -14.67 -20.82
CA GLY A 1043 -15.46 -15.32 -21.48
C GLY A 1043 -15.67 -15.66 -22.95
N THR A 1044 -16.64 -15.07 -23.65
CA THR A 1044 -16.84 -15.24 -25.10
C THR A 1044 -16.82 -13.96 -25.91
N ASP A 1045 -17.45 -12.90 -25.40
CA ASP A 1045 -17.57 -11.60 -26.06
C ASP A 1045 -17.89 -10.44 -25.09
N GLY A 1046 -18.05 -10.71 -23.78
CA GLY A 1046 -18.31 -9.68 -22.79
C GLY A 1046 -17.08 -8.82 -22.52
N ALA A 1047 -17.26 -7.50 -22.59
CA ALA A 1047 -16.22 -6.52 -22.30
C ALA A 1047 -16.79 -5.20 -21.76
N ALA A 1048 -15.95 -4.40 -21.12
CA ALA A 1048 -16.24 -3.00 -20.79
C ALA A 1048 -15.10 -2.09 -21.27
N THR A 1049 -15.43 -0.99 -21.96
CA THR A 1049 -14.40 -0.11 -22.55
C THR A 1049 -14.62 1.36 -22.21
N ALA A 1050 -13.52 2.10 -22.07
CA ALA A 1050 -13.52 3.56 -21.92
C ALA A 1050 -12.67 4.18 -23.03
N PRO A 1051 -13.12 5.28 -23.68
CA PRO A 1051 -12.31 5.98 -24.66
C PRO A 1051 -10.97 6.40 -24.05
N GLY A 1052 -9.88 6.02 -24.70
CA GLY A 1052 -8.54 6.15 -24.15
C GLY A 1052 -7.51 6.71 -25.13
N PRO A 1053 -6.24 6.76 -24.70
CA PRO A 1053 -5.73 6.14 -23.46
C PRO A 1053 -6.08 6.91 -22.17
N VAL A 1054 -6.21 6.19 -21.06
CA VAL A 1054 -6.55 6.76 -19.73
C VAL A 1054 -5.32 7.31 -19.02
N LEU A 1055 -4.16 6.68 -19.26
CA LEU A 1055 -2.84 7.05 -18.78
C LEU A 1055 -1.94 7.41 -19.96
N ASP A 1056 -0.86 8.14 -19.73
CA ASP A 1056 0.26 8.13 -20.67
C ASP A 1056 1.05 6.85 -20.42
N ASP A 1057 0.87 5.84 -21.26
CA ASP A 1057 1.48 4.50 -21.05
C ASP A 1057 3.00 4.51 -21.16
N THR A 1058 3.58 5.62 -21.64
CA THR A 1058 5.03 5.82 -21.66
C THR A 1058 5.55 6.55 -20.41
N ALA A 1059 4.64 7.10 -19.61
CA ALA A 1059 4.92 7.71 -18.32
C ALA A 1059 4.99 6.67 -17.20
N SER A 1060 5.51 7.10 -16.04
CA SER A 1060 5.43 6.29 -14.84
C SER A 1060 3.96 6.12 -14.44
N PHE A 1061 3.50 4.90 -14.15
CA PHE A 1061 2.11 4.64 -13.78
C PHE A 1061 1.96 3.46 -12.82
N THR A 1062 0.79 3.41 -12.18
CA THR A 1062 0.33 2.28 -11.36
C THR A 1062 -1.08 1.90 -11.80
N ALA A 1063 -1.33 0.61 -12.00
CA ALA A 1063 -2.66 0.07 -12.28
C ALA A 1063 -3.00 -0.98 -11.23
N THR A 1064 -4.25 -1.02 -10.78
CA THR A 1064 -4.73 -2.10 -9.92
C THR A 1064 -6.12 -2.57 -10.32
N THR A 1065 -6.41 -3.83 -10.04
CA THR A 1065 -7.75 -4.40 -10.19
C THR A 1065 -7.99 -5.54 -9.20
N LEU A 1066 -9.24 -5.75 -8.81
CA LEU A 1066 -9.69 -6.91 -8.04
C LEU A 1066 -10.50 -7.83 -8.95
N VAL A 1067 -10.04 -9.07 -9.13
CA VAL A 1067 -10.61 -10.02 -10.09
C VAL A 1067 -10.85 -11.40 -9.47
N ASP A 1068 -11.96 -12.03 -9.82
CA ASP A 1068 -12.24 -13.45 -9.59
C ASP A 1068 -12.49 -14.15 -10.94
N VAL A 1069 -11.88 -15.32 -11.15
CA VAL A 1069 -11.96 -16.06 -12.42
C VAL A 1069 -12.91 -17.24 -12.25
N ASP A 1070 -13.83 -17.40 -13.20
CA ASP A 1070 -14.80 -18.48 -13.17
C ASP A 1070 -14.13 -19.83 -13.48
N SER A 1071 -13.90 -20.62 -12.43
CA SER A 1071 -13.23 -21.91 -12.50
C SER A 1071 -14.00 -22.95 -13.34
N ASP A 1072 -15.33 -22.93 -13.32
CA ASP A 1072 -16.16 -23.87 -14.07
C ASP A 1072 -16.13 -23.53 -15.57
N ALA A 1073 -16.20 -22.24 -15.90
CA ALA A 1073 -16.04 -21.77 -17.27
C ALA A 1073 -14.66 -22.14 -17.82
N LEU A 1074 -13.60 -22.08 -17.00
CA LEU A 1074 -12.25 -22.48 -17.41
C LEU A 1074 -12.13 -23.98 -17.75
N LEU A 1075 -12.92 -24.86 -17.14
CA LEU A 1075 -12.92 -26.30 -17.47
C LEU A 1075 -13.34 -26.58 -18.91
N THR A 1076 -14.07 -25.64 -19.54
CA THR A 1076 -14.49 -25.71 -20.94
C THR A 1076 -13.43 -25.21 -21.92
N LYS A 1077 -12.39 -24.54 -21.43
CA LYS A 1077 -11.31 -23.97 -22.25
C LYS A 1077 -10.18 -24.99 -22.47
N ALA A 1078 -9.34 -24.74 -23.47
CA ALA A 1078 -8.14 -25.55 -23.73
C ALA A 1078 -6.94 -25.03 -22.92
N ALA A 1079 -6.01 -25.92 -22.58
CA ALA A 1079 -4.70 -25.49 -22.06
C ALA A 1079 -4.00 -24.56 -23.06
N GLY A 1080 -3.40 -23.48 -22.58
CA GLY A 1080 -2.89 -22.35 -23.36
C GLY A 1080 -3.87 -21.20 -23.56
N TYR A 1081 -5.10 -21.30 -23.04
CA TYR A 1081 -6.08 -20.20 -23.08
C TYR A 1081 -5.56 -18.98 -22.34
N LYS A 1082 -5.65 -17.80 -22.98
CA LYS A 1082 -5.27 -16.50 -22.43
C LYS A 1082 -6.49 -15.58 -22.35
N ALA A 1083 -6.62 -14.85 -21.25
CA ALA A 1083 -7.64 -13.84 -21.07
C ALA A 1083 -7.03 -12.54 -20.54
N GLN A 1084 -7.45 -11.39 -21.06
CA GLN A 1084 -7.10 -10.08 -20.51
C GLN A 1084 -8.11 -9.70 -19.43
N VAL A 1085 -7.62 -9.28 -18.27
CA VAL A 1085 -8.46 -8.78 -17.16
C VAL A 1085 -8.76 -7.31 -17.38
N VAL A 1086 -7.74 -6.46 -17.39
CA VAL A 1086 -7.83 -5.06 -17.82
C VAL A 1086 -6.56 -4.66 -18.55
N GLY A 1087 -6.62 -3.63 -19.39
CA GLY A 1087 -5.43 -3.04 -19.97
C GLY A 1087 -5.71 -2.01 -21.05
N GLN A 1088 -4.65 -1.32 -21.46
CA GLN A 1088 -4.72 -0.30 -22.48
C GLN A 1088 -4.40 -0.91 -23.85
N ARG A 1089 -5.25 -0.65 -24.85
CA ARG A 1089 -4.97 -1.03 -26.23
C ARG A 1089 -3.77 -0.24 -26.78
N GLY A 1090 -2.96 -0.88 -27.61
CA GLY A 1090 -1.87 -0.29 -28.37
C GLY A 1090 -2.02 -0.52 -29.88
N ALA A 1091 -1.13 0.08 -30.67
CA ALA A 1091 -1.22 0.06 -32.14
C ALA A 1091 -1.16 -1.34 -32.76
N ASP A 1092 -0.44 -2.27 -32.12
CA ASP A 1092 -0.13 -3.62 -32.58
C ASP A 1092 -0.45 -4.70 -31.54
N GLY A 1093 -1.20 -4.37 -30.48
CA GLY A 1093 -1.50 -5.29 -29.39
C GLY A 1093 -2.09 -4.55 -28.19
N SER A 1094 -1.76 -4.97 -26.98
CA SER A 1094 -1.98 -4.16 -25.77
C SER A 1094 -0.71 -3.34 -25.45
N ALA A 1095 -0.86 -2.09 -25.05
CA ALA A 1095 0.25 -1.29 -24.52
C ALA A 1095 0.76 -1.90 -23.19
N TRP A 1096 -0.18 -2.35 -22.37
CA TRP A 1096 0.01 -3.14 -21.15
C TRP A 1096 -1.34 -3.76 -20.77
N GLY A 1097 -1.34 -4.71 -19.84
CA GLY A 1097 -2.54 -5.30 -19.24
C GLY A 1097 -2.22 -6.32 -18.17
N PHE A 1098 -3.23 -6.68 -17.39
CA PHE A 1098 -3.23 -7.86 -16.56
C PHE A 1098 -3.84 -9.03 -17.33
N TRP A 1099 -3.23 -10.21 -17.23
CA TRP A 1099 -3.66 -11.39 -17.98
C TRP A 1099 -3.69 -12.64 -17.11
N TYR A 1100 -4.63 -13.51 -17.44
CA TYR A 1100 -4.66 -14.89 -16.97
C TYR A 1100 -4.26 -15.84 -18.10
N GLN A 1101 -3.43 -16.83 -17.80
CA GLN A 1101 -3.17 -17.95 -18.71
C GLN A 1101 -3.47 -19.28 -18.03
N LEU A 1102 -4.38 -20.07 -18.61
CA LEU A 1102 -4.62 -21.46 -18.25
C LEU A 1102 -3.47 -22.31 -18.81
N ASN A 1103 -2.66 -22.90 -17.93
CA ASN A 1103 -1.46 -23.63 -18.34
C ASN A 1103 -1.71 -25.13 -18.48
N ARG A 1104 -2.46 -25.71 -17.54
CA ARG A 1104 -2.75 -27.15 -17.52
C ARG A 1104 -4.02 -27.44 -16.72
N PHE A 1105 -4.35 -28.73 -16.63
CA PHE A 1105 -5.35 -29.23 -15.72
C PHE A 1105 -4.72 -30.25 -14.79
N ASP A 1106 -4.97 -30.11 -13.50
CA ASP A 1106 -4.61 -31.08 -12.48
C ASP A 1106 -5.86 -31.84 -12.00
N THR A 1107 -5.68 -32.79 -11.09
CA THR A 1107 -6.76 -33.54 -10.46
C THR A 1107 -6.72 -33.28 -8.96
N ASP A 1108 -7.85 -32.85 -8.40
CA ASP A 1108 -8.06 -32.71 -6.97
C ASP A 1108 -7.78 -34.05 -6.28
N GLN A 1109 -6.92 -34.05 -5.26
CA GLN A 1109 -6.49 -35.29 -4.62
C GLN A 1109 -7.57 -35.91 -3.73
N ASP A 1110 -8.51 -35.10 -3.23
CA ASP A 1110 -9.55 -35.53 -2.29
C ASP A 1110 -10.85 -35.88 -3.00
N THR A 1111 -11.23 -35.11 -4.01
CA THR A 1111 -12.49 -35.27 -4.75
C THR A 1111 -12.32 -35.97 -6.10
N GLY A 1112 -11.09 -36.04 -6.64
CA GLY A 1112 -10.83 -36.54 -7.99
C GLY A 1112 -11.34 -35.60 -9.10
N ALA A 1113 -11.80 -34.40 -8.75
CA ALA A 1113 -12.29 -33.42 -9.72
C ALA A 1113 -11.16 -32.86 -10.57
N LYS A 1114 -11.46 -32.48 -11.81
CA LYS A 1114 -10.50 -31.80 -12.69
C LYS A 1114 -10.41 -30.33 -12.26
N ILE A 1115 -9.18 -29.81 -12.07
CA ILE A 1115 -8.95 -28.43 -11.63
C ILE A 1115 -8.16 -27.66 -12.70
N PRO A 1116 -8.58 -26.46 -13.12
CA PRO A 1116 -7.77 -25.60 -13.98
C PRO A 1116 -6.59 -25.01 -13.21
N VAL A 1117 -5.39 -25.04 -13.79
CA VAL A 1117 -4.20 -24.42 -13.19
C VAL A 1117 -3.59 -23.41 -14.14
N GLY A 1118 -3.52 -22.15 -13.70
CA GLY A 1118 -3.01 -21.03 -14.47
C GLY A 1118 -2.10 -20.10 -13.68
N LYS A 1119 -1.60 -19.06 -14.35
CA LYS A 1119 -0.77 -18.00 -13.76
C LYS A 1119 -1.30 -16.61 -14.14
N TRP A 1120 -0.97 -15.63 -13.30
CA TRP A 1120 -1.19 -14.21 -13.57
C TRP A 1120 0.01 -13.58 -14.26
N TYR A 1121 -0.25 -12.52 -15.01
CA TYR A 1121 0.74 -11.83 -15.83
C TYR A 1121 0.43 -10.34 -15.81
N PHE A 1122 1.46 -9.50 -15.70
CA PHE A 1122 1.35 -8.05 -15.88
C PHE A 1122 2.38 -7.55 -16.88
N GLY A 1123 1.89 -6.84 -17.90
CA GLY A 1123 2.69 -6.38 -19.02
C GLY A 1123 1.95 -6.55 -20.34
N ARG A 1124 2.69 -6.83 -21.40
CA ARG A 1124 2.20 -6.78 -22.77
C ARG A 1124 2.14 -8.15 -23.42
N LEU A 1125 1.00 -8.45 -24.04
CA LEU A 1125 0.89 -9.51 -25.03
C LEU A 1125 1.12 -8.92 -26.42
N ASN A 1126 2.17 -9.36 -27.10
CA ASN A 1126 2.55 -8.87 -28.42
C ASN A 1126 1.70 -9.50 -29.53
N SER A 1127 1.72 -8.92 -30.73
CA SER A 1127 0.99 -9.43 -31.90
C SER A 1127 1.34 -10.86 -32.30
N ASP A 1128 2.52 -11.36 -31.93
CA ASP A 1128 2.98 -12.73 -32.15
C ASP A 1128 2.57 -13.71 -31.02
N ASN A 1129 1.73 -13.26 -30.08
CA ASN A 1129 1.34 -13.95 -28.85
C ASN A 1129 2.46 -14.17 -27.82
N SER A 1130 3.66 -13.61 -28.01
CA SER A 1130 4.69 -13.57 -26.97
C SER A 1130 4.31 -12.58 -25.87
N PHE A 1131 4.80 -12.81 -24.65
CA PHE A 1131 4.54 -11.96 -23.50
C PHE A 1131 5.82 -11.25 -23.05
N THR A 1132 5.71 -9.96 -22.75
CA THR A 1132 6.77 -9.13 -22.18
C THR A 1132 6.26 -8.50 -20.88
N GLY A 1133 6.87 -8.80 -19.74
CA GLY A 1133 6.44 -8.30 -18.44
C GLY A 1133 6.82 -9.26 -17.32
N VAL A 1134 6.03 -9.24 -16.25
CA VAL A 1134 6.21 -10.09 -15.05
C VAL A 1134 5.12 -11.17 -15.01
N VAL A 1135 5.48 -12.34 -14.50
CA VAL A 1135 4.57 -13.49 -14.32
C VAL A 1135 4.49 -13.81 -12.84
N SER A 1136 3.33 -14.20 -12.34
CA SER A 1136 3.21 -14.60 -10.94
C SER A 1136 4.12 -15.79 -10.61
N ASP A 1137 4.71 -15.80 -9.42
CA ASP A 1137 5.57 -16.89 -8.96
C ASP A 1137 4.75 -18.17 -8.76
N GLU A 1138 3.57 -18.00 -8.18
CA GLU A 1138 2.65 -19.06 -7.81
C GLU A 1138 1.51 -19.23 -8.82
N ASN A 1139 0.84 -20.38 -8.75
CA ASN A 1139 -0.39 -20.61 -9.53
C ASN A 1139 -1.56 -19.82 -8.92
N VAL A 1140 -2.51 -19.44 -9.77
CA VAL A 1140 -3.75 -18.75 -9.36
C VAL A 1140 -4.57 -19.63 -8.43
N GLU A 1141 -5.05 -19.06 -7.33
CA GLU A 1141 -6.07 -19.64 -6.48
C GLU A 1141 -7.46 -19.20 -6.96
N LEU A 1142 -8.26 -20.15 -7.46
CA LEU A 1142 -9.56 -19.87 -8.08
C LEU A 1142 -10.68 -19.82 -7.04
N GLY A 1143 -11.74 -19.05 -7.32
CA GLY A 1143 -12.92 -18.93 -6.45
C GLY A 1143 -12.74 -17.94 -5.29
N SER A 1144 -11.74 -17.07 -5.37
CA SER A 1144 -11.52 -15.95 -4.45
C SER A 1144 -10.99 -14.76 -5.22
N PRO A 1145 -11.51 -13.54 -4.99
CA PRO A 1145 -10.95 -12.35 -5.58
C PRO A 1145 -9.49 -12.13 -5.20
N VAL A 1146 -8.66 -11.76 -6.17
CA VAL A 1146 -7.26 -11.41 -5.98
C VAL A 1146 -6.99 -10.00 -6.45
N ARG A 1147 -6.30 -9.23 -5.61
CA ARG A 1147 -5.82 -7.90 -5.94
C ARG A 1147 -4.58 -8.03 -6.80
N MET A 1148 -4.59 -7.45 -7.98
CA MET A 1148 -3.44 -7.37 -8.87
C MET A 1148 -3.03 -5.91 -9.00
N THR A 1149 -1.79 -5.58 -8.65
CA THR A 1149 -1.24 -4.23 -8.83
C THR A 1149 0.02 -4.30 -9.68
N GLY A 1150 0.14 -3.41 -10.66
CA GLY A 1150 1.26 -3.36 -11.57
C GLY A 1150 1.80 -1.94 -11.63
N THR A 1151 3.11 -1.78 -11.49
CA THR A 1151 3.77 -0.47 -11.58
C THR A 1151 4.78 -0.48 -12.71
N TYR A 1152 4.95 0.67 -13.35
CA TYR A 1152 5.99 0.89 -14.34
C TYR A 1152 6.64 2.26 -14.08
N ASP A 1153 7.95 2.28 -13.81
CA ASP A 1153 8.74 3.50 -13.63
C ASP A 1153 9.43 3.86 -14.94
N ALA A 1154 9.00 4.95 -15.58
CA ALA A 1154 9.55 5.36 -16.86
C ALA A 1154 11.05 5.73 -16.76
N PRO A 1155 11.53 6.54 -15.80
CA PRO A 1155 12.96 6.91 -15.76
C PRO A 1155 13.93 5.72 -15.71
N SER A 1156 13.60 4.67 -14.97
CA SER A 1156 14.42 3.44 -14.90
C SER A 1156 14.06 2.40 -15.98
N GLY A 1157 12.85 2.45 -16.52
CA GLY A 1157 12.33 1.45 -17.44
C GLY A 1157 12.15 0.08 -16.82
N THR A 1158 11.61 0.07 -15.61
CA THR A 1158 11.35 -1.15 -14.84
C THR A 1158 9.86 -1.33 -14.63
N ILE A 1159 9.41 -2.59 -14.64
CA ILE A 1159 8.02 -2.99 -14.40
C ILE A 1159 7.97 -3.95 -13.21
N HIS A 1160 6.96 -3.80 -12.35
CA HIS A 1160 6.77 -4.63 -11.17
C HIS A 1160 5.33 -5.14 -11.13
N PHE A 1161 5.13 -6.32 -10.53
CA PHE A 1161 3.82 -6.95 -10.42
C PHE A 1161 3.58 -7.50 -9.02
N TYR A 1162 2.47 -7.12 -8.42
CA TYR A 1162 2.09 -7.45 -7.06
C TYR A 1162 0.77 -8.22 -7.06
N LEU A 1163 0.71 -9.26 -6.24
CA LEU A 1163 -0.53 -9.97 -5.89
C LEU A 1163 -0.82 -9.69 -4.42
N GLY A 1164 -1.92 -9.01 -4.14
CA GLY A 1164 -2.07 -8.32 -2.86
C GLY A 1164 -0.90 -7.35 -2.65
N PRO A 1165 -0.25 -7.38 -1.49
CA PRO A 1165 0.91 -6.55 -1.22
C PRO A 1165 2.23 -7.17 -1.75
N ASP A 1166 2.26 -8.44 -2.13
CA ASP A 1166 3.51 -9.15 -2.40
C ASP A 1166 3.97 -9.02 -3.85
N GLU A 1167 5.20 -8.55 -4.01
CA GLU A 1167 5.86 -8.43 -5.31
C GLU A 1167 6.26 -9.81 -5.84
N ASN A 1168 5.91 -10.09 -7.10
CA ASN A 1168 6.24 -11.33 -7.80
C ASN A 1168 7.55 -11.13 -8.57
N ASP A 1169 8.41 -12.15 -8.53
CA ASP A 1169 9.77 -12.11 -9.09
C ASP A 1169 10.57 -10.90 -8.58
N ALA A 1170 10.37 -10.54 -7.30
CA ALA A 1170 10.96 -9.35 -6.65
C ALA A 1170 12.50 -9.29 -6.70
N ASP A 1171 13.13 -10.44 -6.96
CA ASP A 1171 14.59 -10.56 -7.05
C ASP A 1171 15.12 -10.25 -8.45
N THR A 1172 14.25 -10.07 -9.44
CA THR A 1172 14.59 -9.79 -10.83
C THR A 1172 14.14 -8.38 -11.22
N THR A 1173 15.09 -7.54 -11.62
CA THR A 1173 14.72 -6.27 -12.28
C THR A 1173 14.22 -6.56 -13.70
N HIS A 1174 12.92 -6.38 -13.92
CA HIS A 1174 12.32 -6.53 -15.24
C HIS A 1174 12.42 -5.23 -16.04
N SER A 1175 13.39 -5.18 -16.96
CA SER A 1175 13.41 -4.10 -17.95
C SER A 1175 12.17 -4.16 -18.84
N TYR A 1176 11.52 -3.02 -19.01
CA TYR A 1176 10.29 -2.89 -19.78
C TYR A 1176 10.35 -1.68 -20.71
N THR A 1177 10.15 -1.94 -22.00
CA THR A 1177 10.01 -0.90 -23.00
C THR A 1177 8.52 -0.63 -23.19
N ALA A 1178 8.03 0.44 -22.57
CA ALA A 1178 6.66 0.89 -22.78
C ALA A 1178 6.39 1.23 -24.25
N VAL A 1179 5.15 0.99 -24.66
CA VAL A 1179 4.60 1.35 -25.96
C VAL A 1179 3.41 2.25 -25.71
N ALA A 1180 3.33 3.37 -26.42
CA ALA A 1180 2.19 4.29 -26.30
C ALA A 1180 0.88 3.57 -26.65
N GLY A 1181 -0.12 3.72 -25.80
CA GLY A 1181 -1.46 3.25 -26.07
C GLY A 1181 -2.16 4.04 -27.16
N SER A 1182 -3.19 3.41 -27.71
CA SER A 1182 -4.06 3.94 -28.74
C SER A 1182 -5.49 3.48 -28.46
N ASP A 1183 -6.47 4.34 -28.70
CA ASP A 1183 -7.90 4.03 -28.55
C ASP A 1183 -8.25 3.55 -27.12
N ASP A 1184 -9.22 2.64 -27.02
CA ASP A 1184 -9.91 2.33 -25.78
C ASP A 1184 -9.05 1.59 -24.74
N PHE A 1185 -9.24 1.98 -23.49
CA PHE A 1185 -8.96 1.13 -22.34
C PHE A 1185 -10.05 0.05 -22.26
N ALA A 1186 -9.67 -1.19 -21.96
CA ALA A 1186 -10.60 -2.33 -21.97
C ALA A 1186 -10.46 -3.20 -20.71
N ALA A 1187 -11.61 -3.69 -20.25
CA ALA A 1187 -11.77 -4.70 -19.22
C ALA A 1187 -12.46 -5.93 -19.81
N GLY A 1188 -11.90 -7.11 -19.57
CA GLY A 1188 -12.43 -8.40 -19.99
C GLY A 1188 -12.11 -8.83 -21.41
N GLU A 1189 -11.41 -8.01 -22.20
CA GLU A 1189 -10.96 -8.36 -23.55
C GLU A 1189 -9.59 -7.74 -23.86
N GLY A 1190 -8.88 -8.35 -24.82
CA GLY A 1190 -7.58 -7.88 -25.28
C GLY A 1190 -7.51 -7.77 -26.80
N TYR A 1191 -6.74 -6.79 -27.26
CA TYR A 1191 -6.57 -6.53 -28.68
C TYR A 1191 -5.30 -7.19 -29.20
N VAL A 1192 -5.42 -8.15 -30.12
CA VAL A 1192 -4.27 -8.84 -30.73
C VAL A 1192 -4.52 -9.04 -32.21
N GLY A 1193 -3.51 -8.74 -33.04
CA GLY A 1193 -3.58 -9.02 -34.48
C GLY A 1193 -4.69 -8.27 -35.24
N GLY A 1194 -5.15 -7.13 -34.72
CA GLY A 1194 -6.17 -6.31 -35.37
C GLY A 1194 -7.62 -6.62 -34.98
N ALA A 1195 -7.83 -7.48 -33.97
CA ALA A 1195 -9.16 -7.84 -33.48
C ALA A 1195 -9.19 -7.98 -31.96
N TRP A 1196 -10.38 -7.80 -31.38
CA TRP A 1196 -10.66 -8.14 -30.00
C TRP A 1196 -10.73 -9.66 -29.82
N ALA A 1197 -10.10 -10.15 -28.75
CA ALA A 1197 -9.98 -11.55 -28.38
C ALA A 1197 -9.71 -11.67 -26.87
N HIS A 1198 -9.31 -12.86 -26.40
CA HIS A 1198 -8.85 -13.08 -25.03
C HIS A 1198 -9.88 -12.70 -23.95
N TYR A 1199 -11.13 -13.12 -24.16
CA TYR A 1199 -12.23 -12.78 -23.26
C TYR A 1199 -12.08 -13.44 -21.88
N LEU A 1200 -12.20 -12.68 -20.80
CA LEU A 1200 -12.14 -13.24 -19.45
C LEU A 1200 -13.49 -13.87 -19.06
N PRO A 1201 -13.54 -15.14 -18.63
CA PRO A 1201 -14.65 -15.65 -17.85
C PRO A 1201 -14.43 -15.32 -16.37
N GLY A 1202 -15.24 -14.44 -15.79
CA GLY A 1202 -15.05 -14.04 -14.40
C GLY A 1202 -15.77 -12.75 -14.02
N LYS A 1203 -15.33 -12.15 -12.92
CA LYS A 1203 -15.90 -10.94 -12.34
C LYS A 1203 -14.79 -9.98 -11.92
N ILE A 1204 -14.93 -8.71 -12.26
CA ILE A 1204 -14.03 -7.63 -11.82
C ILE A 1204 -14.81 -6.73 -10.88
N THR A 1205 -14.28 -6.48 -9.67
CA THR A 1205 -14.97 -5.72 -8.61
C THR A 1205 -14.28 -4.42 -8.24
N ASP A 1206 -13.12 -4.11 -8.83
CA ASP A 1206 -12.45 -2.82 -8.68
C ASP A 1206 -11.44 -2.62 -9.81
N ILE A 1207 -11.31 -1.38 -10.31
CA ILE A 1207 -10.29 -0.97 -11.28
C ILE A 1207 -9.84 0.45 -10.90
N ARG A 1208 -8.56 0.66 -10.60
CA ARG A 1208 -7.99 1.99 -10.32
C ARG A 1208 -6.67 2.19 -11.06
N LEU A 1209 -6.46 3.39 -11.58
CA LEU A 1209 -5.33 3.75 -12.43
C LEU A 1209 -4.73 5.08 -11.95
N TRP A 1210 -3.43 5.10 -11.67
CA TRP A 1210 -2.71 6.30 -11.24
C TRP A 1210 -1.62 6.70 -12.23
N ALA A 1211 -1.46 8.01 -12.44
CA ALA A 1211 -0.25 8.59 -13.00
C ALA A 1211 0.82 8.69 -11.89
N GLY A 1212 1.97 8.06 -12.09
CA GLY A 1212 3.01 7.84 -11.08
C GLY A 1212 3.19 6.36 -10.73
N ALA A 1213 4.44 5.94 -10.57
CA ALA A 1213 4.79 4.58 -10.16
C ALA A 1213 4.94 4.53 -8.64
N MET A 1214 4.08 3.78 -7.95
CA MET A 1214 4.27 3.51 -6.52
C MET A 1214 5.63 2.82 -6.31
N ALA A 1215 6.39 3.32 -5.35
CA ALA A 1215 7.82 3.01 -5.22
C ALA A 1215 8.10 1.65 -4.59
N ASP A 1216 7.18 1.14 -3.75
CA ASP A 1216 7.34 -0.14 -3.07
C ASP A 1216 6.01 -0.67 -2.50
N GLN A 1217 6.09 -1.90 -1.97
CA GLN A 1217 4.99 -2.59 -1.27
C GLN A 1217 4.32 -1.76 -0.19
N GLN A 1218 5.06 -0.95 0.58
CA GLN A 1218 4.46 -0.15 1.64
C GLN A 1218 3.57 0.95 1.05
N GLN A 1219 4.03 1.63 0.00
CA GLN A 1219 3.19 2.61 -0.70
C GLN A 1219 1.96 1.95 -1.34
N ILE A 1220 2.07 0.72 -1.86
CA ILE A 1220 0.90 -0.02 -2.38
C ILE A 1220 -0.11 -0.31 -1.27
N ILE A 1221 0.34 -0.77 -0.10
CA ILE A 1221 -0.54 -0.96 1.07
C ILE A 1221 -1.17 0.38 1.47
N ASP A 1222 -0.39 1.47 1.46
CA ASP A 1222 -0.79 2.80 1.88
C ASP A 1222 -1.54 3.63 0.84
N THR A 1223 -1.58 3.23 -0.45
CA THR A 1223 -2.40 3.88 -1.51
C THR A 1223 -3.45 2.98 -2.19
N VAL A 1224 -3.23 1.67 -2.36
CA VAL A 1224 -4.23 0.75 -2.93
C VAL A 1224 -5.19 0.23 -1.87
N GLY A 1225 -4.66 -0.15 -0.71
CA GLY A 1225 -5.46 -0.68 0.40
C GLY A 1225 -5.80 -2.14 0.16
N ASP A 1226 -4.95 -3.00 0.71
CA ASP A 1226 -5.17 -4.42 1.01
C ASP A 1226 -4.05 -4.89 1.94
#